data_AF-D5U239-F1
#
_entry.id   AF-D5U239-F1
#
_cell.length_a   1.000
_cell.length_b   1.000
_cell.length_c   1.000
_cell.angle_alpha   90.00
_cell.angle_beta   90.00
_cell.angle_gamma   90.00
#
_symmetry.space_group_name_H-M   'P 1'
#
loop_
_entity.id
_entity.type
_entity.pdbx_description
1 polymer ?
#
loop_
_entity_poly.entity_id
_entity_poly.type
_entity_poly.pdbx_seq_one_letter_code
_entity_poly.pdbx_strand_id
1 'polypeptide(L)'
;MRVMGLITKNVLERKGYSFIFFTDPPVEPSYSSLKFKDVLPEFSSVELGDKPLYKHQLEAYESLMKGLNVLLKAGTGSGKTEAWMLYALNRIREDKRFRTIALYPTLALANDQIRRIEKYVGLVGGKSIQIDSVKKEEYVKKHGLPWLREAVGSSNIIISNPAFLMHDLKKYLLRKTQGILAGLYSKLDLIIIDELDFYDPRSLALLMGVLQILSDISDVKPQVAVLTATLSNPEDMGDFLKKATGRDYRVVEGEAFRITNHYYIVLGKNMREVYNSVRRLWGEAVKAHPELANYTKFVEDYSLFEKEAYRIVSILEGLGYDVPSISVNPAEIVSEFFQDDYVTLVFTRSISSAEELVRSIKQYVGEDAPLASHHHLISKAKREEVEEKARRGLVKVVVSPRTLSQGIDIGTIRRIVHLGLPDDVKEFYQREGRKGRRRELGYAETVIIPYTRWDRELLNNGLETLRKWLGLGIEKTLVNEENLYIYLFTGIVKLKSPWYRKELNELEKNALSKAGVLLKDRVNTELLDWVFERMNFYEFAPPYGIKRYIERNGELRPLEPIGHVDLIEKFQPGCIDYSEDALVVSIEYGRTSRLVKSVIEKPIKDIDFYSHDALSVAAEEYKYWKMNWGERPSLVKDLLTGRITSEELCVVYVPRNGFGRYRKIPERCIWTVRSEKPRYVRVDNTPLVFYDKKTIYVPTPTGGEYRDFTYGYIYEVEISEDSELLRLALAALMVLLRRLHGIAFETIMYDVVKLGEYKYFSLHEPVAAGVIDRLDWLNIRRDVEKYVFDDLDRILISEIDDIAYSTLVSLKFNWSLVKAEMLRVVDYILSKEKVRAVIEGVETLIPRPSPALKTLSLSVISEILDEDSLSPSLLVALAYYDGGVSRAVVELYPPIPYVKPPQPILEFEREVMDKILYEDFKLVVEDRAMVLKQLRTANLRLLAGFLEKESGKVVDLREKAADLSIKPLTPESLMIGEEKEARIEPADIQLVLKEAREKKQLTEGMRNTIQRFTARRARANYIAHLILKEVSSRKSVADRSRSGVI
;
A
#
# COMPACT_ATOMS: atom_id res chain seq x y z
N MET A 1 3.50 -2.76 50.49
CA MET A 1 2.12 -2.24 50.35
C MET A 1 1.79 -2.26 48.86
N ARG A 2 0.89 -3.14 48.40
CA ARG A 2 0.59 -3.29 46.95
C ARG A 2 -0.20 -2.07 46.48
N VAL A 3 0.38 -1.31 45.55
CA VAL A 3 -0.24 -0.16 44.89
C VAL A 3 -1.42 -0.68 44.06
N MET A 4 -2.64 -0.62 44.61
CA MET A 4 -3.87 -0.85 43.84
C MET A 4 -4.16 0.41 43.03
N GLY A 5 -3.68 0.44 41.79
CA GLY A 5 -4.03 1.50 40.86
C GLY A 5 -5.54 1.59 40.61
N LEU A 6 -5.99 2.76 40.15
CA LEU A 6 -7.37 2.96 39.72
C LEU A 6 -7.71 1.99 38.57
N ILE A 7 -8.74 1.16 38.74
CA ILE A 7 -9.23 0.23 37.72
C ILE A 7 -10.38 0.90 36.97
N THR A 8 -10.31 0.98 35.64
CA THR A 8 -11.36 1.63 34.82
C THR A 8 -12.72 1.00 35.06
N LYS A 9 -12.76 -0.34 35.23
CA LYS A 9 -13.96 -1.09 35.60
C LYS A 9 -14.75 -0.43 36.73
N ASN A 10 -14.08 -0.13 37.84
CA ASN A 10 -14.70 0.44 39.03
C ASN A 10 -15.19 1.87 38.80
N VAL A 11 -14.48 2.65 37.97
CA VAL A 11 -14.88 4.00 37.59
C VAL A 11 -16.18 3.96 36.79
N LEU A 12 -16.24 3.11 35.76
CA LEU A 12 -17.41 2.97 34.91
C LEU A 12 -18.63 2.47 35.70
N GLU A 13 -18.47 1.42 36.51
CA GLU A 13 -19.55 0.88 37.35
C GLU A 13 -20.07 1.92 38.35
N ARG A 14 -19.19 2.65 39.05
CA ARG A 14 -19.58 3.69 40.02
C ARG A 14 -20.36 4.84 39.37
N LYS A 15 -19.99 5.21 38.14
CA LYS A 15 -20.64 6.28 37.39
C LYS A 15 -21.88 5.80 36.61
N GLY A 16 -22.25 4.53 36.71
CA GLY A 16 -23.43 3.97 36.06
C GLY A 16 -23.24 3.69 34.56
N TYR A 17 -22.01 3.58 34.08
CA TYR A 17 -21.71 3.22 32.69
C TYR A 17 -21.70 1.70 32.52
N SER A 18 -22.37 1.23 31.48
CA SER A 18 -22.24 -0.15 31.00
C SER A 18 -21.12 -0.25 29.97
N PHE A 19 -20.42 -1.37 29.97
CA PHE A 19 -19.25 -1.57 29.10
C PHE A 19 -19.00 -3.06 28.85
N ILE A 20 -18.30 -3.33 27.76
CA ILE A 20 -17.76 -4.66 27.49
C ILE A 20 -16.34 -4.73 27.98
N PHE A 21 -16.03 -5.83 28.65
CA PHE A 21 -14.69 -6.14 29.12
C PHE A 21 -14.14 -7.38 28.41
N PHE A 22 -12.93 -7.27 27.89
CA PHE A 22 -12.12 -8.41 27.46
C PHE A 22 -10.63 -8.09 27.63
N THR A 23 -9.78 -9.10 27.55
CA THR A 23 -8.35 -8.96 27.82
C THR A 23 -7.49 -9.54 26.71
N ASP A 24 -6.44 -8.83 26.33
CA ASP A 24 -5.35 -9.41 25.56
C ASP A 24 -4.30 -10.00 26.51
N PRO A 25 -3.77 -11.21 26.22
CA PRO A 25 -2.74 -11.83 27.03
C PRO A 25 -1.42 -11.04 26.96
N PRO A 26 -0.55 -11.14 27.99
CA PRO A 26 0.77 -10.55 27.95
C PRO A 26 1.65 -11.25 26.90
N VAL A 27 2.59 -10.51 26.33
CA VAL A 27 3.62 -10.99 25.42
C VAL A 27 4.98 -10.74 26.07
N GLU A 28 5.71 -11.80 26.36
CA GLU A 28 7.05 -11.75 26.94
C GLU A 28 8.08 -12.06 25.84
N PRO A 29 8.99 -11.12 25.52
CA PRO A 29 9.99 -11.34 24.49
C PRO A 29 10.99 -12.39 24.95
N SER A 30 11.56 -13.13 23.99
CA SER A 30 12.64 -14.05 24.29
C SER A 30 13.94 -13.29 24.64
N TYR A 31 14.57 -13.65 25.76
CA TYR A 31 15.85 -13.09 26.20
C TYR A 31 17.03 -13.99 25.82
N SER A 32 18.18 -13.37 25.58
CA SER A 32 19.46 -14.04 25.47
C SER A 32 20.11 -14.21 26.85
N SER A 33 21.14 -15.06 26.94
CA SER A 33 21.97 -15.20 28.13
C SER A 33 22.95 -14.03 28.33
N LEU A 34 23.17 -13.22 27.31
CA LEU A 34 24.12 -12.11 27.32
C LEU A 34 23.46 -10.80 27.77
N LYS A 35 24.22 -9.97 28.49
CA LYS A 35 23.85 -8.61 28.87
C LYS A 35 24.53 -7.60 27.96
N PHE A 36 24.01 -6.36 27.97
CA PHE A 36 24.56 -5.26 27.16
C PHE A 36 26.06 -5.06 27.41
N LYS A 37 26.48 -5.14 28.68
CA LYS A 37 27.90 -5.01 29.07
C LYS A 37 28.78 -6.19 28.63
N ASP A 38 28.19 -7.36 28.37
CA ASP A 38 28.95 -8.53 27.92
C ASP A 38 29.32 -8.40 26.44
N VAL A 39 28.50 -7.66 25.65
CA VAL A 39 28.79 -7.31 24.25
C VAL A 39 29.67 -6.07 24.16
N LEU A 40 29.36 -5.02 24.94
CA LEU A 40 30.10 -3.76 24.96
C LEU A 40 30.37 -3.31 26.41
N PRO A 41 31.56 -3.59 26.98
CA PRO A 41 31.90 -3.32 28.39
C PRO A 41 31.65 -1.88 28.86
N GLU A 42 31.75 -0.90 27.97
CA GLU A 42 31.48 0.52 28.24
C GLU A 42 30.04 0.79 28.69
N PHE A 43 29.11 -0.13 28.39
CA PHE A 43 27.73 -0.07 28.87
C PHE A 43 27.61 -0.32 30.38
N SER A 44 28.67 -0.76 31.07
CA SER A 44 28.71 -0.84 32.54
C SER A 44 28.40 0.50 33.23
N SER A 45 28.64 1.62 32.55
CA SER A 45 28.37 2.98 33.04
C SER A 45 26.91 3.44 32.89
N VAL A 46 26.05 2.62 32.25
CA VAL A 46 24.63 2.95 32.04
C VAL A 46 23.73 1.84 32.60
N GLU A 47 22.54 2.22 33.08
CA GLU A 47 21.57 1.28 33.67
C GLU A 47 21.21 0.10 32.74
N LEU A 48 21.29 0.31 31.42
CA LEU A 48 21.01 -0.72 30.42
C LEU A 48 22.06 -1.85 30.43
N GLY A 49 23.28 -1.58 30.91
CA GLY A 49 24.41 -2.52 30.89
C GLY A 49 24.13 -3.86 31.57
N ASP A 50 23.37 -3.87 32.65
CA ASP A 50 23.04 -5.07 33.42
C ASP A 50 21.81 -5.83 32.93
N LYS A 51 21.06 -5.27 31.96
CA LYS A 51 19.87 -5.90 31.39
C LYS A 51 20.27 -6.95 30.34
N PRO A 52 19.58 -8.10 30.26
CA PRO A 52 19.79 -9.07 29.18
C PRO A 52 19.35 -8.50 27.84
N LEU A 53 20.04 -8.84 26.75
CA LEU A 53 19.58 -8.52 25.40
C LEU A 53 18.37 -9.40 25.06
N TYR A 54 17.45 -8.86 24.26
CA TYR A 54 16.48 -9.70 23.57
C TYR A 54 17.17 -10.59 22.53
N LYS A 55 16.62 -11.77 22.26
CA LYS A 55 17.18 -12.68 21.24
C LYS A 55 17.25 -12.02 19.87
N HIS A 56 16.22 -11.27 19.46
CA HIS A 56 16.23 -10.54 18.19
C HIS A 56 17.28 -9.42 18.15
N GLN A 57 17.61 -8.79 19.28
CA GLN A 57 18.69 -7.80 19.34
C GLN A 57 20.05 -8.45 19.12
N LEU A 58 20.29 -9.60 19.78
CA LEU A 58 21.53 -10.36 19.64
C LEU A 58 21.66 -10.92 18.22
N GLU A 59 20.60 -11.52 17.67
CA GLU A 59 20.61 -12.07 16.31
C GLU A 59 20.86 -10.98 15.26
N ALA A 60 20.25 -9.81 15.41
CA ALA A 60 20.51 -8.66 14.54
C ALA A 60 21.97 -8.17 14.66
N TYR A 61 22.49 -8.04 15.88
CA TYR A 61 23.89 -7.68 16.12
C TYR A 61 24.86 -8.68 15.47
N GLU A 62 24.66 -9.98 15.70
CA GLU A 62 25.50 -11.04 15.14
C GLU A 62 25.43 -11.09 13.61
N SER A 63 24.25 -10.86 13.04
CA SER A 63 24.06 -10.80 11.59
C SER A 63 24.81 -9.61 10.97
N LEU A 64 24.75 -8.44 11.61
CA LEU A 64 25.54 -7.27 11.20
C LEU A 64 27.05 -7.53 11.34
N MET A 65 27.50 -8.19 12.41
CA MET A 65 28.90 -8.59 12.59
C MET A 65 29.39 -9.55 11.50
N LYS A 66 28.50 -10.41 10.97
CA LYS A 66 28.78 -11.28 9.81
C LYS A 66 28.82 -10.53 8.47
N GLY A 67 28.57 -9.22 8.46
CA GLY A 67 28.58 -8.40 7.25
C GLY A 67 27.28 -8.42 6.45
N LEU A 68 26.21 -8.99 7.02
CA LEU A 68 24.89 -9.09 6.38
C LEU A 68 24.11 -7.77 6.48
N ASN A 69 23.17 -7.56 5.57
CA ASN A 69 22.05 -6.63 5.77
C ASN A 69 21.06 -7.24 6.77
N VAL A 70 20.31 -6.41 7.48
CA VAL A 70 19.32 -6.87 8.46
C VAL A 70 17.97 -6.22 8.22
N LEU A 71 16.92 -7.03 8.23
CA LEU A 71 15.53 -6.57 8.29
C LEU A 71 14.97 -6.97 9.65
N LEU A 72 14.93 -6.04 10.60
CA LEU A 72 14.42 -6.25 11.95
C LEU A 72 12.94 -5.88 12.01
N LYS A 73 12.09 -6.91 11.99
CA LYS A 73 10.64 -6.80 12.13
C LYS A 73 10.26 -6.97 13.59
N ALA A 74 9.98 -5.84 14.26
CA ALA A 74 9.54 -5.86 15.65
C ALA A 74 8.66 -4.64 15.98
N GLY A 75 7.73 -4.84 16.92
CA GLY A 75 6.81 -3.77 17.37
C GLY A 75 7.52 -2.60 18.07
N THR A 76 6.80 -1.52 18.34
CA THR A 76 7.33 -0.40 19.13
C THR A 76 7.70 -0.85 20.55
N GLY A 77 8.78 -0.31 21.12
CA GLY A 77 9.26 -0.69 22.45
C GLY A 77 10.04 -2.02 22.54
N SER A 78 10.29 -2.70 21.42
CA SER A 78 11.10 -3.94 21.36
C SER A 78 12.63 -3.70 21.37
N GLY A 79 13.08 -2.46 21.55
CA GLY A 79 14.51 -2.12 21.60
C GLY A 79 15.24 -2.28 20.25
N LYS A 80 14.55 -1.98 19.13
CA LYS A 80 15.13 -2.02 17.76
C LYS A 80 16.35 -1.12 17.60
N THR A 81 16.33 0.05 18.22
CA THR A 81 17.42 1.04 18.14
C THR A 81 18.73 0.46 18.69
N GLU A 82 18.65 -0.29 19.78
CA GLU A 82 19.78 -0.89 20.46
C GLU A 82 20.46 -1.99 19.65
N ALA A 83 19.69 -2.73 18.84
CA ALA A 83 20.22 -3.82 18.02
C ALA A 83 21.30 -3.34 17.05
N TRP A 84 21.03 -2.28 16.28
CA TRP A 84 22.01 -1.71 15.36
C TRP A 84 23.03 -0.80 16.05
N MET A 85 22.63 -0.11 17.14
CA MET A 85 23.55 0.76 17.89
C MET A 85 24.69 -0.04 18.50
N LEU A 86 24.43 -1.21 19.10
CA LEU A 86 25.49 -2.08 19.64
C LEU A 86 26.53 -2.42 18.58
N TYR A 87 26.08 -2.74 17.36
CA TYR A 87 26.96 -3.01 16.24
C TYR A 87 27.79 -1.76 15.86
N ALA A 88 27.13 -0.63 15.61
CA ALA A 88 27.81 0.60 15.20
C ALA A 88 28.84 1.06 16.25
N LEU A 89 28.50 1.00 17.54
CA LEU A 89 29.40 1.40 18.62
C LEU A 89 30.60 0.45 18.75
N ASN A 90 30.39 -0.86 18.63
CA ASN A 90 31.50 -1.81 18.62
C ASN A 90 32.47 -1.53 17.46
N ARG A 91 31.95 -1.23 16.27
CA ARG A 91 32.77 -0.87 15.10
C ARG A 91 33.47 0.48 15.25
N ILE A 92 32.82 1.49 15.83
CA ILE A 92 33.43 2.81 16.11
C ILE A 92 34.54 2.69 17.17
N ARG A 93 34.40 1.77 18.12
CA ARG A 93 35.45 1.46 19.10
C ARG A 93 36.68 0.87 18.43
N GLU A 94 36.50 -0.01 17.45
CA GLU A 94 37.58 -0.67 16.70
C GLU A 94 38.22 0.26 15.64
N ASP A 95 37.41 0.98 14.85
CA ASP A 95 37.86 1.94 13.85
C ASP A 95 37.05 3.25 13.94
N LYS A 96 37.73 4.32 14.34
CA LYS A 96 37.15 5.68 14.45
C LYS A 96 36.69 6.26 13.12
N ARG A 97 37.03 5.64 12.00
CA ARG A 97 36.56 6.03 10.66
C ARG A 97 35.20 5.47 10.31
N PHE A 98 34.67 4.50 11.08
CA PHE A 98 33.37 3.90 10.81
C PHE A 98 32.26 4.97 10.79
N ARG A 99 31.50 5.03 9.70
CA ARG A 99 30.43 6.00 9.48
C ARG A 99 29.07 5.34 9.33
N THR A 100 28.09 5.89 10.02
CA THR A 100 26.70 5.47 9.99
C THR A 100 25.79 6.65 9.68
N ILE A 101 24.78 6.44 8.85
CA ILE A 101 23.63 7.36 8.74
C ILE A 101 22.37 6.66 9.23
N ALA A 102 21.63 7.32 10.12
CA ALA A 102 20.34 6.86 10.60
C ALA A 102 19.23 7.77 10.09
N LEU A 103 18.31 7.18 9.33
CA LEU A 103 17.18 7.86 8.71
C LEU A 103 15.92 7.60 9.52
N TYR A 104 15.35 8.69 10.03
CA TYR A 104 14.06 8.68 10.72
C TYR A 104 12.99 9.35 9.84
N PRO A 105 11.74 8.90 9.91
CA PRO A 105 10.66 9.47 9.09
C PRO A 105 10.33 10.91 9.47
N THR A 106 10.33 11.24 10.76
CA THR A 106 9.96 12.58 11.25
C THR A 106 11.08 13.24 12.05
N LEU A 107 11.12 14.58 12.01
CA LEU A 107 12.04 15.37 12.82
C LEU A 107 11.79 15.19 14.33
N ALA A 108 10.54 14.97 14.74
CA ALA A 108 10.20 14.72 16.14
C ALA A 108 10.84 13.41 16.64
N LEU A 109 10.73 12.33 15.87
CA LEU A 109 11.37 11.05 16.17
C LEU A 109 12.90 11.19 16.22
N ALA A 110 13.50 11.86 15.24
CA ALA A 110 14.94 12.12 15.22
C ALA A 110 15.41 12.91 16.47
N ASN A 111 14.68 13.97 16.85
CA ASN A 111 14.97 14.79 18.04
C ASN A 111 14.81 14.04 19.36
N ASP A 112 13.97 13.01 19.41
CA ASP A 112 13.81 12.19 20.61
C ASP A 112 14.97 11.20 20.75
N GLN A 113 15.39 10.58 19.65
CA GLN A 113 16.47 9.59 19.64
C GLN A 113 17.87 10.19 19.79
N ILE A 114 18.09 11.44 19.38
CA ILE A 114 19.43 12.07 19.40
C ILE A 114 20.07 12.06 20.79
N ARG A 115 19.35 12.43 21.86
CA ARG A 115 19.88 12.48 23.23
C ARG A 115 20.39 11.11 23.68
N ARG A 116 19.63 10.08 23.31
CA ARG A 116 19.96 8.69 23.61
C ARG A 116 21.17 8.21 22.81
N ILE A 117 21.20 8.52 21.51
CA ILE A 117 22.30 8.12 20.63
C ILE A 117 23.60 8.83 21.02
N GLU A 118 23.56 10.15 21.27
CA GLU A 118 24.71 10.94 21.73
C GLU A 118 25.30 10.36 23.02
N LYS A 119 24.45 9.98 23.97
CA LYS A 119 24.88 9.33 25.21
C LYS A 119 25.68 8.05 24.92
N TYR A 120 25.17 7.16 24.06
CA TYR A 120 25.85 5.88 23.77
C TYR A 120 27.10 6.06 22.90
N VAL A 121 27.07 6.97 21.93
CA VAL A 121 28.23 7.31 21.09
C VAL A 121 29.36 7.91 21.92
N GLY A 122 29.02 8.72 22.92
CA GLY A 122 29.98 9.26 23.88
C GLY A 122 30.73 8.19 24.69
N LEU A 123 30.08 7.06 25.02
CA LEU A 123 30.70 5.97 25.80
C LEU A 123 31.94 5.39 25.13
N VAL A 124 31.92 5.29 23.80
CA VAL A 124 33.05 4.78 23.01
C VAL A 124 33.95 5.90 22.51
N GLY A 125 33.74 7.17 22.91
CA GLY A 125 34.48 8.32 22.43
C GLY A 125 34.26 8.62 20.93
N GLY A 126 33.05 8.37 20.42
CA GLY A 126 32.64 8.75 19.07
C GLY A 126 31.99 10.13 19.03
N LYS A 127 31.61 10.59 17.82
CA LYS A 127 30.82 11.82 17.63
C LYS A 127 29.55 11.54 16.85
N SER A 128 28.47 12.22 17.20
CA SER A 128 27.22 12.18 16.44
C SER A 128 26.70 13.58 16.16
N ILE A 129 25.96 13.74 15.06
CA ILE A 129 25.30 14.99 14.70
C ILE A 129 23.94 14.72 14.07
N GLN A 130 22.94 15.51 14.46
CA GLN A 130 21.67 15.57 13.76
C GLN A 130 21.71 16.66 12.69
N ILE A 131 21.29 16.34 11.47
CA ILE A 131 21.22 17.30 10.37
C ILE A 131 19.93 17.11 9.55
N ASP A 132 19.25 18.24 9.30
CA ASP A 132 18.08 18.37 8.46
C ASP A 132 18.06 19.79 7.87
N SER A 133 17.04 20.17 7.11
CA SER A 133 16.95 21.51 6.51
C SER A 133 16.98 22.64 7.55
N VAL A 134 16.27 22.50 8.66
CA VAL A 134 16.18 23.50 9.73
C VAL A 134 17.48 23.57 10.53
N LYS A 135 17.99 22.41 10.95
CA LYS A 135 19.25 22.29 11.70
C LYS A 135 20.45 22.80 10.89
N LYS A 136 20.45 22.54 9.58
CA LYS A 136 21.47 23.09 8.67
C LYS A 136 21.49 24.61 8.71
N GLU A 137 20.33 25.25 8.58
CA GLU A 137 20.23 26.71 8.62
C GLU A 137 20.67 27.26 9.98
N GLU A 138 20.25 26.61 11.08
CA GLU A 138 20.68 26.95 12.45
C GLU A 138 22.21 26.91 12.60
N TYR A 139 22.85 25.80 12.20
CA TYR A 139 24.30 25.64 12.30
C TYR A 139 25.07 26.59 11.39
N VAL A 140 24.60 26.81 10.15
CA VAL A 140 25.24 27.74 9.22
C VAL A 140 25.17 29.16 9.76
N LYS A 141 24.03 29.57 10.34
CA LYS A 141 23.87 30.89 10.95
C LYS A 141 24.76 31.07 12.18
N LYS A 142 24.96 30.02 12.98
CA LYS A 142 25.70 30.08 14.25
C LYS A 142 27.22 29.90 14.09
N HIS A 143 27.66 29.02 13.20
CA HIS A 143 29.05 28.57 13.09
C HIS A 143 29.64 28.65 11.68
N GLY A 144 28.82 28.92 10.66
CA GLY A 144 29.24 28.98 9.26
C GLY A 144 29.27 27.60 8.57
N LEU A 145 29.26 27.63 7.23
CA LEU A 145 29.26 26.44 6.38
C LEU A 145 30.56 25.59 6.48
N PRO A 146 31.78 26.17 6.59
CA PRO A 146 33.00 25.38 6.74
C PRO A 146 32.99 24.50 8.00
N TRP A 147 32.56 25.08 9.14
CA TRP A 147 32.42 24.34 10.39
C TRP A 147 31.43 23.19 10.26
N LEU A 148 30.27 23.42 9.64
CA LEU A 148 29.27 22.37 9.46
C LEU A 148 29.81 21.21 8.62
N ARG A 149 30.57 21.50 7.56
CA ARG A 149 31.21 20.46 6.73
C ARG A 149 32.22 19.65 7.53
N GLU A 150 33.00 20.29 8.39
CA GLU A 150 33.96 19.62 9.28
C GLU A 150 33.23 18.77 10.35
N ALA A 151 32.18 19.32 10.96
CA ALA A 151 31.38 18.62 11.97
C ALA A 151 30.70 17.37 11.38
N VAL A 152 30.09 17.49 10.20
CA VAL A 152 29.51 16.36 9.46
C VAL A 152 30.60 15.36 9.07
N GLY A 153 31.72 15.83 8.48
CA GLY A 153 32.81 14.96 8.02
C GLY A 153 33.55 14.22 9.14
N SER A 154 33.49 14.72 10.37
CA SER A 154 34.11 14.12 11.56
C SER A 154 33.16 13.26 12.40
N SER A 155 31.85 13.34 12.18
CA SER A 155 30.84 12.59 12.95
C SER A 155 30.73 11.11 12.53
N ASN A 156 30.76 10.20 13.50
CA ASN A 156 30.60 8.77 13.27
C ASN A 156 29.15 8.39 12.96
N ILE A 157 28.20 9.01 13.63
CA ILE A 157 26.77 8.77 13.40
C ILE A 157 26.08 10.06 13.00
N ILE A 158 25.47 10.08 11.82
CA ILE A 158 24.65 11.19 11.34
C ILE A 158 23.18 10.78 11.42
N ILE A 159 22.37 11.61 12.06
CA ILE A 159 20.93 11.40 12.17
C ILE A 159 20.24 12.40 11.25
N SER A 160 19.40 11.91 10.35
CA SER A 160 18.74 12.70 9.31
C SER A 160 17.37 12.10 8.98
N ASN A 161 16.69 12.69 7.99
CA ASN A 161 15.53 12.12 7.33
C ASN A 161 15.85 11.83 5.84
N PRO A 162 15.09 10.94 5.17
CA PRO A 162 15.30 10.61 3.77
C PRO A 162 15.14 11.79 2.80
N ALA A 163 14.24 12.74 3.08
CA ALA A 163 14.02 13.88 2.21
C ALA A 163 15.26 14.79 2.14
N PHE A 164 15.88 15.07 3.28
CA PHE A 164 17.14 15.80 3.34
C PHE A 164 18.27 15.04 2.63
N LEU A 165 18.39 13.73 2.87
CA LEU A 165 19.38 12.87 2.22
C LEU A 165 19.24 12.89 0.69
N MET A 166 18.04 12.67 0.16
CA MET A 166 17.78 12.65 -1.27
C MET A 166 18.07 14.02 -1.92
N HIS A 167 17.66 15.11 -1.28
CA HIS A 167 17.91 16.46 -1.79
C HIS A 167 19.40 16.82 -1.78
N ASP A 168 20.14 16.42 -0.74
CA ASP A 168 21.60 16.60 -0.69
C ASP A 168 22.32 15.72 -1.74
N LEU A 169 21.87 14.47 -1.91
CA LEU A 169 22.39 13.54 -2.90
C LEU A 169 22.15 14.06 -4.33
N LYS A 170 20.97 14.58 -4.67
CA LYS A 170 20.69 15.21 -5.97
C LYS A 170 21.69 16.34 -6.28
N LYS A 171 22.03 17.17 -5.29
CA LYS A 171 23.04 18.23 -5.45
C LYS A 171 24.44 17.65 -5.68
N TYR A 172 24.82 16.65 -4.90
CA TYR A 172 26.10 15.95 -5.05
C TYR A 172 26.25 15.30 -6.44
N LEU A 173 25.18 14.67 -6.93
CA LEU A 173 25.12 14.05 -8.25
C LEU A 173 25.28 15.06 -9.38
N LEU A 174 24.77 16.28 -9.23
CA LEU A 174 25.05 17.36 -10.20
C LEU A 174 26.47 17.90 -10.08
N ARG A 175 26.96 18.13 -8.86
CA ARG A 175 28.30 18.65 -8.57
C ARG A 175 28.81 18.07 -7.24
N LYS A 176 29.94 17.35 -7.29
CA LYS A 176 30.52 16.65 -6.11
C LYS A 176 30.81 17.56 -4.90
N THR A 177 30.90 18.87 -5.09
CA THR A 177 31.20 19.86 -4.04
C THR A 177 29.97 20.50 -3.38
N GLN A 178 28.75 20.26 -3.89
CA GLN A 178 27.54 20.96 -3.43
C GLN A 178 26.80 20.28 -2.27
N GLY A 179 26.95 18.96 -2.11
CA GLY A 179 26.37 18.22 -0.98
C GLY A 179 27.11 18.48 0.33
N ILE A 180 26.39 18.63 1.43
CA ILE A 180 26.95 18.72 2.79
C ILE A 180 27.37 17.33 3.27
N LEU A 181 26.65 16.29 2.86
CA LEU A 181 26.97 14.91 3.18
C LEU A 181 27.96 14.30 2.17
N ALA A 182 28.53 15.11 1.25
CA ALA A 182 29.47 14.64 0.23
C ALA A 182 30.65 13.85 0.81
N GLY A 183 31.19 14.29 1.96
CA GLY A 183 32.29 13.60 2.64
C GLY A 183 31.90 12.28 3.31
N LEU A 184 30.61 11.99 3.44
CA LEU A 184 30.05 10.76 3.99
C LEU A 184 29.85 9.70 2.92
N TYR A 185 29.33 10.07 1.74
CA TYR A 185 28.83 9.11 0.74
C TYR A 185 29.84 8.05 0.31
N SER A 186 31.11 8.41 0.11
CA SER A 186 32.14 7.43 -0.28
C SER A 186 32.64 6.54 0.87
N LYS A 187 32.41 6.96 2.12
CA LYS A 187 32.92 6.32 3.34
C LYS A 187 31.81 5.73 4.22
N LEU A 188 30.62 5.52 3.65
CA LEU A 188 29.45 5.13 4.41
C LEU A 188 29.45 3.61 4.63
N ASP A 189 29.60 3.18 5.88
CA ASP A 189 29.67 1.76 6.24
C ASP A 189 28.30 1.15 6.57
N LEU A 190 27.41 1.95 7.18
CA LEU A 190 26.11 1.47 7.66
C LEU A 190 25.00 2.51 7.43
N ILE A 191 23.87 2.04 6.90
CA ILE A 191 22.64 2.83 6.73
C ILE A 191 21.54 2.21 7.60
N ILE A 192 20.92 3.02 8.43
CA ILE A 192 19.75 2.63 9.22
C ILE A 192 18.52 3.30 8.66
N ILE A 193 17.47 2.51 8.45
CA ILE A 193 16.15 3.00 8.05
C ILE A 193 15.20 2.63 9.19
N ASP A 194 14.78 3.62 9.96
CA ASP A 194 13.81 3.40 11.03
C ASP A 194 12.37 3.59 10.55
N GLU A 195 11.46 2.84 11.16
CA GLU A 195 10.03 2.81 10.83
C GLU A 195 9.74 2.79 9.31
N LEU A 196 10.24 1.78 8.59
CA LEU A 196 10.01 1.65 7.14
C LEU A 196 8.52 1.74 6.76
N ASP A 197 7.66 1.21 7.63
CA ASP A 197 6.21 1.22 7.48
C ASP A 197 5.56 2.60 7.56
N PHE A 198 6.31 3.65 7.88
CA PHE A 198 5.86 5.03 7.77
C PHE A 198 5.77 5.51 6.31
N TYR A 199 6.64 5.00 5.43
CA TYR A 199 6.74 5.50 4.07
C TYR A 199 5.65 4.92 3.17
N ASP A 200 4.98 5.78 2.40
CA ASP A 200 4.11 5.36 1.32
C ASP A 200 4.92 4.64 0.22
N PRO A 201 4.28 3.82 -0.65
CA PRO A 201 4.98 3.01 -1.65
C PRO A 201 5.90 3.79 -2.60
N ARG A 202 5.55 5.04 -2.95
CA ARG A 202 6.35 5.89 -3.83
C ARG A 202 7.57 6.45 -3.09
N SER A 203 7.40 6.94 -1.87
CA SER A 203 8.51 7.38 -1.02
C SER A 203 9.48 6.23 -0.74
N LEU A 204 8.96 5.02 -0.53
CA LEU A 204 9.74 3.80 -0.38
C LEU A 204 10.51 3.45 -1.67
N ALA A 205 9.88 3.53 -2.84
CA ALA A 205 10.56 3.35 -4.13
C ALA A 205 11.71 4.36 -4.33
N LEU A 206 11.50 5.62 -3.95
CA LEU A 206 12.56 6.64 -3.99
C LEU A 206 13.69 6.33 -2.98
N LEU A 207 13.35 5.87 -1.78
CA LEU A 207 14.34 5.44 -0.79
C LEU A 207 15.19 4.30 -1.33
N MET A 208 14.57 3.29 -1.96
CA MET A 208 15.26 2.19 -2.62
C MET A 208 16.20 2.72 -3.72
N GLY A 209 15.73 3.60 -4.60
CA GLY A 209 16.59 4.21 -5.62
C GLY A 209 17.77 5.01 -5.02
N VAL A 210 17.56 5.72 -3.91
CA VAL A 210 18.63 6.39 -3.15
C VAL A 210 19.64 5.39 -2.60
N LEU A 211 19.19 4.29 -1.98
CA LEU A 211 20.07 3.23 -1.46
C LEU A 211 20.90 2.58 -2.56
N GLN A 212 20.31 2.35 -3.74
CA GLN A 212 21.02 1.83 -4.90
C GLN A 212 22.14 2.79 -5.34
N ILE A 213 21.83 4.09 -5.46
CA ILE A 213 22.83 5.10 -5.84
C ILE A 213 23.93 5.21 -4.78
N LEU A 214 23.57 5.25 -3.49
CA LEU A 214 24.54 5.31 -2.39
C LEU A 214 25.47 4.10 -2.37
N SER A 215 24.93 2.90 -2.63
CA SER A 215 25.71 1.67 -2.69
C SER A 215 26.65 1.67 -3.91
N ASP A 216 26.19 2.21 -5.03
CA ASP A 216 26.93 2.30 -6.28
C ASP A 216 28.10 3.32 -6.25
N ILE A 217 27.99 4.38 -5.44
CA ILE A 217 29.03 5.43 -5.31
C ILE A 217 29.93 5.26 -4.09
N SER A 218 29.58 4.37 -3.16
CA SER A 218 30.35 4.09 -1.96
C SER A 218 31.48 3.11 -2.24
N ASP A 219 32.68 3.40 -1.74
CA ASP A 219 33.85 2.54 -1.93
C ASP A 219 33.77 1.25 -1.08
N VAL A 220 33.02 1.31 0.04
CA VAL A 220 32.93 0.23 1.04
C VAL A 220 31.67 -0.63 0.93
N LYS A 221 30.72 -0.23 0.06
CA LYS A 221 29.37 -0.81 -0.08
C LYS A 221 28.65 -0.98 1.27
N PRO A 222 27.84 0.01 1.70
CA PRO A 222 27.27 0.03 3.04
C PRO A 222 26.42 -1.22 3.35
N GLN A 223 26.46 -1.67 4.60
CA GLN A 223 25.40 -2.52 5.14
C GLN A 223 24.15 -1.69 5.38
N VAL A 224 22.98 -2.31 5.27
CA VAL A 224 21.69 -1.68 5.54
C VAL A 224 20.96 -2.45 6.64
N ALA A 225 20.51 -1.72 7.66
CA ALA A 225 19.60 -2.23 8.67
C ALA A 225 18.25 -1.52 8.56
N VAL A 226 17.20 -2.29 8.28
CA VAL A 226 15.82 -1.83 8.15
C VAL A 226 15.06 -2.20 9.42
N LEU A 227 14.40 -1.24 10.04
CA LEU A 227 13.59 -1.42 11.23
C LEU A 227 12.12 -1.17 10.87
N THR A 228 11.23 -2.11 11.16
CA THR A 228 9.82 -2.01 10.78
C THR A 228 8.94 -2.84 11.70
N ALA A 229 7.64 -2.52 11.78
CA ALA A 229 6.66 -3.32 12.51
C ALA A 229 5.78 -4.18 11.59
N THR A 230 5.46 -3.71 10.38
CA THR A 230 4.31 -4.22 9.58
C THR A 230 4.67 -4.63 8.15
N LEU A 231 5.96 -4.83 7.87
CA LEU A 231 6.41 -5.30 6.55
C LEU A 231 5.89 -6.73 6.26
N SER A 232 5.16 -6.89 5.16
CA SER A 232 4.51 -8.15 4.79
C SER A 232 5.40 -9.15 4.07
N ASN A 233 6.28 -8.62 3.22
CA ASN A 233 7.13 -9.32 2.27
C ASN A 233 8.57 -8.86 2.47
N PRO A 234 9.18 -9.15 3.64
CA PRO A 234 10.53 -8.72 3.95
C PRO A 234 11.57 -9.27 2.97
N GLU A 235 11.28 -10.39 2.30
CA GLU A 235 12.12 -11.02 1.29
C GLU A 235 12.38 -10.08 0.12
N ASP A 236 11.38 -9.36 -0.39
CA ASP A 236 11.57 -8.45 -1.53
C ASP A 236 12.51 -7.30 -1.19
N MET A 237 12.38 -6.75 0.03
CA MET A 237 13.31 -5.73 0.50
C MET A 237 14.70 -6.33 0.70
N GLY A 238 14.80 -7.55 1.20
CA GLY A 238 16.06 -8.27 1.35
C GLY A 238 16.77 -8.53 0.02
N ASP A 239 16.05 -9.03 -0.97
CA ASP A 239 16.54 -9.33 -2.31
C ASP A 239 16.98 -8.05 -3.04
N PHE A 240 16.19 -6.97 -2.90
CA PHE A 240 16.59 -5.64 -3.35
C PHE A 240 17.89 -5.19 -2.70
N LEU A 241 18.00 -5.27 -1.36
CA LEU A 241 19.20 -4.86 -0.63
C LEU A 241 20.42 -5.70 -1.02
N LYS A 242 20.23 -7.00 -1.27
CA LYS A 242 21.28 -7.89 -1.76
C LYS A 242 21.78 -7.46 -3.13
N LYS A 243 20.88 -7.15 -4.07
CA LYS A 243 21.24 -6.61 -5.38
C LYS A 243 21.96 -5.26 -5.28
N ALA A 244 21.47 -4.35 -4.43
CA ALA A 244 22.01 -3.01 -4.29
C ALA A 244 23.39 -2.97 -3.60
N THR A 245 23.55 -3.70 -2.50
CA THR A 245 24.76 -3.66 -1.65
C THR A 245 25.77 -4.75 -2.00
N GLY A 246 25.35 -5.80 -2.71
CA GLY A 246 26.15 -7.00 -2.93
C GLY A 246 26.35 -7.87 -1.68
N ARG A 247 25.54 -7.67 -0.63
CA ARG A 247 25.62 -8.40 0.65
C ARG A 247 24.34 -9.21 0.89
N ASP A 248 24.47 -10.43 1.38
CA ASP A 248 23.32 -11.22 1.83
C ASP A 248 22.58 -10.53 2.98
N TYR A 249 21.34 -10.95 3.24
CA TYR A 249 20.49 -10.37 4.28
C TYR A 249 19.98 -11.42 5.26
N ARG A 250 19.55 -10.95 6.43
CA ARG A 250 18.83 -11.74 7.42
C ARG A 250 17.56 -11.00 7.84
N VAL A 251 16.41 -11.69 7.74
CA VAL A 251 15.18 -11.25 8.40
C VAL A 251 15.21 -11.72 9.84
N VAL A 252 15.09 -10.79 10.77
CA VAL A 252 15.06 -11.03 12.21
C VAL A 252 13.72 -10.57 12.74
N GLU A 253 12.99 -11.46 13.39
CA GLU A 253 11.69 -11.16 13.98
C GLU A 253 11.81 -11.04 15.50
N GLY A 254 11.17 -10.02 16.06
CA GLY A 254 11.17 -9.76 17.49
C GLY A 254 9.79 -9.43 18.01
N GLU A 255 9.43 -10.03 19.13
CA GLU A 255 8.21 -9.67 19.84
C GLU A 255 8.46 -8.43 20.71
N ALA A 256 7.49 -7.51 20.71
CA ALA A 256 7.51 -6.39 21.65
C ALA A 256 6.92 -6.85 22.97
N PHE A 257 7.61 -6.54 24.07
CA PHE A 257 7.07 -6.74 25.40
C PHE A 257 5.74 -6.01 25.56
N ARG A 258 4.71 -6.74 25.99
CA ARG A 258 3.39 -6.20 26.35
C ARG A 258 2.88 -6.88 27.61
N ILE A 259 2.44 -6.09 28.57
CA ILE A 259 1.66 -6.62 29.69
C ILE A 259 0.22 -6.93 29.26
N THR A 260 -0.54 -7.62 30.11
CA THR A 260 -1.96 -7.85 29.91
C THR A 260 -2.67 -6.51 29.68
N ASN A 261 -3.48 -6.44 28.62
CA ASN A 261 -4.25 -5.25 28.31
C ASN A 261 -5.75 -5.51 28.53
N HIS A 262 -6.40 -4.65 29.32
CA HIS A 262 -7.82 -4.69 29.59
C HIS A 262 -8.57 -3.73 28.66
N TYR A 263 -9.46 -4.25 27.83
CA TYR A 263 -10.29 -3.44 26.94
C TYR A 263 -11.63 -3.15 27.59
N TYR A 264 -12.04 -1.89 27.53
CA TYR A 264 -13.33 -1.39 27.95
C TYR A 264 -13.97 -0.66 26.77
N ILE A 265 -15.05 -1.21 26.21
CA ILE A 265 -15.87 -0.51 25.21
C ILE A 265 -17.07 0.06 25.94
N VAL A 266 -17.16 1.38 26.05
CA VAL A 266 -18.23 2.05 26.79
C VAL A 266 -19.50 2.06 25.94
N LEU A 267 -20.59 1.47 26.45
CA LEU A 267 -21.84 1.29 25.72
C LEU A 267 -22.87 2.39 25.98
N GLY A 268 -22.78 3.07 27.12
CA GLY A 268 -23.76 4.08 27.50
C GLY A 268 -23.97 4.14 29.01
N LYS A 269 -24.63 5.21 29.45
CA LYS A 269 -24.96 5.44 30.85
C LYS A 269 -26.36 4.93 31.17
N ASN A 270 -26.56 4.40 32.37
CA ASN A 270 -27.86 3.99 32.90
C ASN A 270 -28.63 3.02 31.98
N MET A 271 -27.94 2.05 31.36
CA MET A 271 -28.54 1.12 30.38
C MET A 271 -29.76 0.36 30.89
N ARG A 272 -29.88 0.13 32.21
CA ARG A 272 -31.08 -0.48 32.81
C ARG A 272 -32.31 0.43 32.74
N GLU A 273 -32.15 1.74 32.90
CA GLU A 273 -33.24 2.71 32.73
C GLU A 273 -33.68 2.76 31.28
N VAL A 274 -32.71 2.81 30.35
CA VAL A 274 -32.95 2.73 28.90
C VAL A 274 -33.71 1.46 28.56
N TYR A 275 -33.23 0.30 29.02
CA TYR A 275 -33.88 -1.00 28.81
C TYR A 275 -35.33 -1.02 29.29
N ASN A 276 -35.59 -0.50 30.50
CA ASN A 276 -36.94 -0.45 31.06
C ASN A 276 -37.89 0.47 30.27
N SER A 277 -37.36 1.55 29.68
CA SER A 277 -38.12 2.43 28.79
C SER A 277 -38.38 1.77 27.43
N VAL A 278 -37.35 1.16 26.83
CA VAL A 278 -37.46 0.38 25.59
C VAL A 278 -38.51 -0.73 25.74
N ARG A 279 -38.45 -1.53 26.81
CA ARG A 279 -39.38 -2.64 27.05
C ARG A 279 -40.83 -2.18 27.19
N ARG A 280 -41.07 -1.00 27.77
CA ARG A 280 -42.41 -0.39 27.87
C ARG A 280 -42.95 0.00 26.49
N LEU A 281 -42.11 0.62 25.66
CA LEU A 281 -42.48 1.08 24.32
C LEU A 281 -42.54 -0.05 23.30
N TRP A 282 -41.77 -1.12 23.49
CA TRP A 282 -41.60 -2.20 22.51
C TRP A 282 -42.91 -2.93 22.18
N GLY A 283 -43.77 -3.16 23.18
CA GLY A 283 -45.06 -3.82 22.95
C GLY A 283 -45.99 -3.02 22.04
N GLU A 284 -45.94 -1.69 22.10
CA GLU A 284 -46.66 -0.80 21.18
C GLU A 284 -46.01 -0.79 19.79
N ALA A 285 -44.68 -0.70 19.74
CA ALA A 285 -43.92 -0.74 18.50
C ALA A 285 -44.15 -2.04 17.71
N VAL A 286 -44.14 -3.21 18.37
CA VAL A 286 -44.42 -4.51 17.72
C VAL A 286 -45.85 -4.61 17.21
N LYS A 287 -46.83 -4.01 17.90
CA LYS A 287 -48.22 -3.97 17.40
C LYS A 287 -48.34 -3.14 16.13
N ALA A 288 -47.65 -1.99 16.08
CA ALA A 288 -47.62 -1.13 14.90
C ALA A 288 -46.76 -1.70 13.76
N HIS A 289 -45.68 -2.43 14.10
CA HIS A 289 -44.68 -2.98 13.19
C HIS A 289 -44.41 -4.46 13.52
N PRO A 290 -45.25 -5.40 13.03
CA PRO A 290 -45.17 -6.82 13.41
C PRO A 290 -43.83 -7.51 13.11
N GLU A 291 -43.08 -7.02 12.13
CA GLU A 291 -41.73 -7.51 11.80
C GLU A 291 -40.72 -7.38 12.95
N LEU A 292 -40.96 -6.47 13.89
CA LEU A 292 -40.12 -6.30 15.08
C LEU A 292 -40.19 -7.49 16.03
N ALA A 293 -41.19 -8.38 15.88
CA ALA A 293 -41.32 -9.60 16.67
C ALA A 293 -40.05 -10.46 16.64
N ASN A 294 -39.31 -10.45 15.52
CA ASN A 294 -38.03 -11.15 15.36
C ASN A 294 -36.94 -10.67 16.35
N TYR A 295 -37.08 -9.46 16.88
CA TYR A 295 -36.14 -8.81 17.78
C TYR A 295 -36.61 -8.80 19.24
N THR A 296 -37.84 -9.24 19.51
CA THR A 296 -38.41 -9.24 20.87
C THR A 296 -37.54 -10.00 21.87
N LYS A 297 -36.87 -11.07 21.44
CA LYS A 297 -35.89 -11.79 22.27
C LYS A 297 -34.78 -10.90 22.85
N PHE A 298 -34.37 -9.85 22.13
CA PHE A 298 -33.34 -8.90 22.59
C PHE A 298 -33.91 -7.86 23.56
N VAL A 299 -35.24 -7.72 23.66
CA VAL A 299 -35.88 -6.78 24.58
C VAL A 299 -36.45 -7.48 25.82
N GLU A 300 -36.68 -8.79 25.75
CA GLU A 300 -37.11 -9.60 26.89
C GLU A 300 -35.96 -9.97 27.84
N ASP A 301 -34.74 -10.09 27.31
CA ASP A 301 -33.53 -10.42 28.07
C ASP A 301 -32.55 -9.23 28.09
N TYR A 302 -32.19 -8.77 29.28
CA TYR A 302 -31.27 -7.63 29.45
C TYR A 302 -29.86 -7.90 28.91
N SER A 303 -29.33 -9.12 29.05
CA SER A 303 -28.00 -9.47 28.55
C SER A 303 -27.94 -9.50 27.03
N LEU A 304 -29.05 -9.90 26.38
CA LEU A 304 -29.19 -9.81 24.93
C LEU A 304 -29.42 -8.36 24.48
N PHE A 305 -30.22 -7.58 25.23
CA PHE A 305 -30.43 -6.16 24.98
C PHE A 305 -29.11 -5.42 24.98
N GLU A 306 -28.28 -5.60 26.01
CA GLU A 306 -27.02 -4.87 26.18
C GLU A 306 -26.08 -5.01 24.96
N LYS A 307 -26.13 -6.15 24.26
CA LYS A 307 -25.32 -6.40 23.05
C LYS A 307 -25.88 -5.73 21.79
N GLU A 308 -27.18 -5.50 21.75
CA GLU A 308 -27.92 -4.94 20.60
C GLU A 308 -28.56 -3.58 20.91
N ALA A 309 -28.21 -2.96 22.03
CA ALA A 309 -28.96 -1.83 22.59
C ALA A 309 -28.98 -0.64 21.64
N TYR A 310 -27.84 -0.34 21.02
CA TYR A 310 -27.70 0.68 19.98
C TYR A 310 -28.68 0.44 18.81
N ARG A 311 -28.75 -0.80 18.30
CA ARG A 311 -29.68 -1.19 17.24
C ARG A 311 -31.14 -1.01 17.66
N ILE A 312 -31.51 -1.54 18.83
CA ILE A 312 -32.89 -1.51 19.32
C ILE A 312 -33.36 -0.07 19.61
N VAL A 313 -32.50 0.74 20.25
CA VAL A 313 -32.78 2.15 20.53
C VAL A 313 -32.93 2.91 19.21
N SER A 314 -32.04 2.72 18.24
CA SER A 314 -32.14 3.37 16.94
C SER A 314 -33.40 2.96 16.16
N ILE A 315 -33.87 1.70 16.27
CA ILE A 315 -35.17 1.28 15.71
C ILE A 315 -36.31 2.12 16.30
N LEU A 316 -36.39 2.20 17.62
CA LEU A 316 -37.46 2.96 18.29
C LEU A 316 -37.38 4.46 18.00
N GLU A 317 -36.18 5.05 18.03
CA GLU A 317 -35.95 6.45 17.64
C GLU A 317 -36.38 6.70 16.19
N GLY A 318 -36.05 5.78 15.28
CA GLY A 318 -36.41 5.87 13.87
C GLY A 318 -37.89 5.66 13.57
N LEU A 319 -38.62 5.05 14.51
CA LEU A 319 -40.07 4.96 14.53
C LEU A 319 -40.73 6.18 15.21
N GLY A 320 -39.94 7.11 15.72
CA GLY A 320 -40.40 8.35 16.34
C GLY A 320 -40.71 8.26 17.83
N TYR A 321 -40.36 7.15 18.50
CA TYR A 321 -40.51 7.01 19.94
C TYR A 321 -39.43 7.82 20.68
N ASP A 322 -39.81 8.42 21.82
CA ASP A 322 -38.88 9.10 22.71
C ASP A 322 -38.21 8.08 23.64
N VAL A 323 -36.93 7.80 23.40
CA VAL A 323 -36.13 6.83 24.14
C VAL A 323 -35.00 7.56 24.86
N PRO A 324 -34.71 7.24 26.13
CA PRO A 324 -33.58 7.85 26.83
C PRO A 324 -32.26 7.63 26.07
N SER A 325 -31.47 8.70 25.96
CA SER A 325 -30.19 8.68 25.25
C SER A 325 -29.19 7.74 25.90
N ILE A 326 -28.55 6.90 25.09
CA ILE A 326 -27.38 6.07 25.47
C ILE A 326 -26.05 6.84 25.40
N SER A 327 -26.09 8.18 25.33
CA SER A 327 -24.89 9.00 25.18
C SER A 327 -23.92 8.86 26.35
N VAL A 328 -22.63 8.99 26.02
CA VAL A 328 -21.53 8.94 26.99
C VAL A 328 -20.99 10.35 27.18
N ASN A 329 -20.70 10.74 28.43
CA ASN A 329 -20.01 11.99 28.74
C ASN A 329 -18.51 11.71 28.98
N PRO A 330 -17.62 12.04 28.01
CA PRO A 330 -16.20 11.76 28.15
C PRO A 330 -15.54 12.51 29.31
N ALA A 331 -15.98 13.75 29.61
CA ALA A 331 -15.40 14.55 30.68
C ALA A 331 -15.63 13.93 32.06
N GLU A 332 -16.80 13.30 32.28
CA GLU A 332 -17.12 12.60 33.52
C GLU A 332 -16.24 11.35 33.73
N ILE A 333 -15.90 10.63 32.67
CA ILE A 333 -15.05 9.43 32.75
C ILE A 333 -13.58 9.82 32.90
N VAL A 334 -13.10 10.74 32.04
CA VAL A 334 -11.68 11.11 31.96
C VAL A 334 -11.21 11.84 33.22
N SER A 335 -12.07 12.66 33.84
CA SER A 335 -11.72 13.38 35.08
C SER A 335 -11.42 12.45 36.28
N GLU A 336 -11.96 11.23 36.29
CA GLU A 336 -11.68 10.27 37.36
C GLU A 336 -10.25 9.71 37.27
N PHE A 337 -9.63 9.75 36.09
CA PHE A 337 -8.27 9.22 35.88
C PHE A 337 -7.16 10.10 36.49
N PHE A 338 -7.49 11.29 37.01
CA PHE A 338 -6.54 12.12 37.75
C PHE A 338 -6.01 11.46 39.03
N GLN A 339 -6.77 10.50 39.57
CA GLN A 339 -6.41 9.78 40.79
C GLN A 339 -5.44 8.61 40.55
N ASP A 340 -5.08 8.33 39.29
CA ASP A 340 -4.15 7.25 38.96
C ASP A 340 -2.69 7.70 39.16
N ASP A 341 -1.81 6.75 39.46
CA ASP A 341 -0.39 7.02 39.64
C ASP A 341 0.32 7.26 38.30
N TYR A 342 -0.22 6.70 37.23
CA TYR A 342 0.35 6.72 35.87
C TYR A 342 -0.39 7.64 34.91
N VAL A 343 0.24 7.93 33.78
CA VAL A 343 -0.34 8.82 32.75
C VAL A 343 -1.43 8.08 31.97
N THR A 344 -2.53 8.78 31.72
CA THR A 344 -3.58 8.41 30.76
C THR A 344 -3.43 9.28 29.51
N LEU A 345 -3.34 8.63 28.35
CA LEU A 345 -3.28 9.30 27.05
C LEU A 345 -4.67 9.22 26.38
N VAL A 346 -5.25 10.37 26.04
CA VAL A 346 -6.56 10.45 25.39
C VAL A 346 -6.35 10.90 23.95
N PHE A 347 -6.71 10.01 23.01
CA PHE A 347 -6.70 10.33 21.59
C PHE A 347 -8.06 10.89 21.15
N THR A 348 -8.01 12.04 20.47
CA THR A 348 -9.16 12.69 19.83
C THR A 348 -8.96 12.72 18.32
N ARG A 349 -9.98 13.12 17.55
CA ARG A 349 -9.83 13.27 16.08
C ARG A 349 -9.20 14.60 15.68
N SER A 350 -9.46 15.67 16.42
CA SER A 350 -8.94 17.01 16.15
C SER A 350 -8.30 17.68 17.36
N ILE A 351 -7.52 18.73 17.07
CA ILE A 351 -6.97 19.63 18.09
C ILE A 351 -8.11 20.33 18.83
N SER A 352 -9.13 20.76 18.11
CA SER A 352 -10.25 21.44 18.75
C SER A 352 -11.02 20.52 19.69
N SER A 353 -11.31 19.26 19.32
CA SER A 353 -11.91 18.30 20.25
C SER A 353 -11.00 18.02 21.45
N ALA A 354 -9.67 18.03 21.27
CA ALA A 354 -8.73 17.92 22.39
C ALA A 354 -8.84 19.12 23.34
N GLU A 355 -8.83 20.33 22.79
CA GLU A 355 -8.97 21.58 23.53
C GLU A 355 -10.35 21.71 24.20
N GLU A 356 -11.43 21.34 23.52
CA GLU A 356 -12.79 21.32 24.03
C GLU A 356 -12.92 20.34 25.20
N LEU A 357 -12.39 19.12 25.06
CA LEU A 357 -12.37 18.15 26.15
C LEU A 357 -11.59 18.70 27.36
N VAL A 358 -10.42 19.30 27.13
CA VAL A 358 -9.61 19.91 28.20
C VAL A 358 -10.38 21.02 28.90
N ARG A 359 -11.02 21.94 28.15
CA ARG A 359 -11.84 23.03 28.72
C ARG A 359 -13.06 22.49 29.46
N SER A 360 -13.76 21.50 28.91
CA SER A 360 -14.92 20.88 29.52
C SER A 360 -14.56 20.23 30.85
N ILE A 361 -13.43 19.51 30.91
CA ILE A 361 -12.96 18.92 32.16
C ILE A 361 -12.53 20.00 33.15
N LYS A 362 -11.81 21.05 32.72
CA LYS A 362 -11.45 22.19 33.60
C LYS A 362 -12.66 22.92 34.17
N GLN A 363 -13.72 23.09 33.38
CA GLN A 363 -14.99 23.62 33.88
C GLN A 363 -15.64 22.68 34.90
N TYR A 364 -15.49 21.37 34.71
CA TYR A 364 -16.08 20.35 35.57
C TYR A 364 -15.35 20.20 36.91
N VAL A 365 -14.01 20.28 36.94
CA VAL A 365 -13.19 20.01 38.14
C VAL A 365 -12.30 21.15 38.63
N GLY A 366 -12.18 22.25 37.88
CA GLY A 366 -11.32 23.40 38.19
C GLY A 366 -10.11 23.57 37.23
N GLU A 367 -9.57 24.79 37.17
CA GLU A 367 -8.49 25.18 36.24
C GLU A 367 -7.14 24.50 36.52
N ASP A 368 -6.88 24.15 37.77
CA ASP A 368 -5.64 23.50 38.23
C ASP A 368 -5.62 21.98 38.00
N ALA A 369 -6.60 21.45 37.27
CA ALA A 369 -6.69 20.03 36.97
C ALA A 369 -5.40 19.53 36.26
N PRO A 370 -4.88 18.33 36.60
CA PRO A 370 -3.61 17.81 36.10
C PRO A 370 -3.75 17.25 34.68
N LEU A 371 -4.24 18.05 33.74
CA LEU A 371 -4.38 17.72 32.32
C LEU A 371 -3.80 18.80 31.42
N ALA A 372 -3.35 18.38 30.25
CA ALA A 372 -2.90 19.29 29.19
C ALA A 372 -3.25 18.74 27.81
N SER A 373 -3.49 19.64 26.87
CA SER A 373 -3.51 19.32 25.45
C SER A 373 -2.08 19.21 24.91
N HIS A 374 -1.90 18.40 23.87
CA HIS A 374 -0.62 18.25 23.17
C HIS A 374 -0.86 18.13 21.66
N HIS A 375 -0.44 19.14 20.89
CA HIS A 375 -0.57 19.19 19.43
C HIS A 375 0.43 20.18 18.81
N HIS A 376 0.57 20.14 17.48
CA HIS A 376 1.65 20.86 16.77
C HIS A 376 1.56 22.39 16.87
N LEU A 377 0.35 22.96 17.04
CA LEU A 377 0.15 24.40 17.29
C LEU A 377 0.63 24.89 18.66
N ILE A 378 0.81 23.97 19.63
CA ILE A 378 1.43 24.34 20.90
C ILE A 378 2.92 24.55 20.65
N SER A 379 3.44 25.68 21.14
CA SER A 379 4.85 26.03 20.97
C SER A 379 5.75 24.89 21.46
N LYS A 380 6.87 24.67 20.77
CA LYS A 380 7.81 23.58 21.09
C LYS A 380 8.20 23.60 22.58
N ALA A 381 8.53 24.76 23.12
CA ALA A 381 8.88 24.93 24.52
C ALA A 381 7.74 24.50 25.47
N LYS A 382 6.48 24.81 25.12
CA LYS A 382 5.32 24.43 25.92
C LYS A 382 5.00 22.93 25.81
N ARG A 383 5.20 22.32 24.64
CA ARG A 383 5.12 20.86 24.48
C ARG A 383 6.17 20.16 25.33
N GLU A 384 7.43 20.57 25.26
CA GLU A 384 8.52 20.04 26.10
C GLU A 384 8.20 20.19 27.60
N GLU A 385 7.60 21.32 28.01
CA GLU A 385 7.12 21.51 29.39
C GLU A 385 6.04 20.50 29.78
N VAL A 386 5.05 20.27 28.91
CA VAL A 386 3.97 19.28 29.15
C VAL A 386 4.54 17.86 29.22
N GLU A 387 5.44 17.50 28.30
CA GLU A 387 6.13 16.20 28.27
C GLU A 387 6.92 15.97 29.56
N GLU A 388 7.69 16.97 30.03
CA GLU A 388 8.44 16.89 31.28
C GLU A 388 7.53 16.81 32.51
N LYS A 389 6.44 17.59 32.53
CA LYS A 389 5.44 17.52 33.62
C LYS A 389 4.74 16.16 33.65
N ALA A 390 4.42 15.58 32.51
CA ALA A 390 3.87 14.23 32.41
C ALA A 390 4.86 13.18 32.92
N ARG A 391 6.15 13.29 32.53
CA ARG A 391 7.23 12.42 33.01
C ARG A 391 7.41 12.47 34.53
N ARG A 392 7.23 13.64 35.14
CA ARG A 392 7.25 13.86 36.60
C ARG A 392 5.95 13.50 37.32
N GLY A 393 4.90 13.11 36.59
CA GLY A 393 3.58 12.80 37.16
C GLY A 393 2.77 14.03 37.60
N LEU A 394 3.17 15.24 37.21
CA LEU A 394 2.43 16.48 37.48
C LEU A 394 1.26 16.68 36.51
N VAL A 395 1.37 16.12 35.30
CA VAL A 395 0.25 15.99 34.36
C VAL A 395 -0.13 14.51 34.31
N LYS A 396 -1.38 14.21 34.64
CA LYS A 396 -1.93 12.85 34.72
C LYS A 396 -2.70 12.45 33.46
N VAL A 397 -3.29 13.41 32.78
CA VAL A 397 -4.01 13.19 31.51
C VAL A 397 -3.41 14.07 30.42
N VAL A 398 -3.03 13.47 29.31
CA VAL A 398 -2.60 14.21 28.11
C VAL A 398 -3.61 13.94 27.00
N VAL A 399 -4.15 15.00 26.41
CA VAL A 399 -5.13 14.90 25.32
C VAL A 399 -4.45 15.30 24.01
N SER A 400 -4.43 14.41 23.02
CA SER A 400 -3.73 14.66 21.75
C SER A 400 -4.48 14.05 20.57
N PRO A 401 -4.58 14.75 19.42
CA PRO A 401 -5.22 14.17 18.25
C PRO A 401 -4.32 13.14 17.54
N ARG A 402 -3.08 13.53 17.23
CA ARG A 402 -2.13 12.68 16.48
C ARG A 402 -0.69 12.81 16.94
N THR A 403 -0.26 13.94 17.51
CA THR A 403 1.18 14.19 17.76
C THR A 403 1.82 13.18 18.73
N LEU A 404 1.05 12.59 19.64
CA LEU A 404 1.52 11.57 20.58
C LEU A 404 1.25 10.13 20.13
N SER A 405 0.71 9.91 18.92
CA SER A 405 0.72 8.58 18.29
C SER A 405 2.15 8.18 17.91
N GLN A 406 3.06 9.16 17.81
CA GLN A 406 4.47 9.02 17.47
C GLN A 406 5.37 8.83 18.70
N GLY A 407 6.61 8.36 18.45
CA GLY A 407 7.65 7.84 19.36
C GLY A 407 7.88 8.44 20.76
N ILE A 408 7.32 9.61 21.04
CA ILE A 408 7.72 10.55 22.09
C ILE A 408 7.57 9.93 23.49
N ASP A 409 8.64 10.05 24.28
CA ASP A 409 8.62 9.63 25.69
C ASP A 409 7.93 10.68 26.57
N ILE A 410 6.70 10.41 26.99
CA ILE A 410 5.93 11.23 27.96
C ILE A 410 5.81 10.56 29.33
N GLY A 411 6.66 9.56 29.62
CA GLY A 411 6.61 8.78 30.85
C GLY A 411 5.84 7.47 30.73
N THR A 412 5.45 6.91 31.87
CA THR A 412 4.81 5.59 31.93
C THR A 412 3.30 5.71 31.70
N ILE A 413 2.84 5.21 30.56
CA ILE A 413 1.43 5.24 30.17
C ILE A 413 0.77 3.92 30.57
N ARG A 414 -0.23 3.99 31.46
CA ARG A 414 -1.06 2.83 31.85
C ARG A 414 -2.27 2.68 30.94
N ARG A 415 -2.89 3.80 30.57
CA ARG A 415 -4.21 3.83 29.94
C ARG A 415 -4.19 4.64 28.66
N ILE A 416 -4.83 4.10 27.63
CA ILE A 416 -5.18 4.83 26.41
C ILE A 416 -6.69 4.91 26.32
N VAL A 417 -7.20 6.11 26.08
CA VAL A 417 -8.61 6.37 25.79
C VAL A 417 -8.72 6.78 24.33
N HIS A 418 -9.49 6.03 23.54
CA HIS A 418 -9.89 6.42 22.18
C HIS A 418 -11.24 7.12 22.27
N LEU A 419 -11.24 8.45 22.11
CA LEU A 419 -12.48 9.20 21.93
C LEU A 419 -12.87 9.15 20.45
N GLY A 420 -13.57 8.08 20.12
CA GLY A 420 -13.77 7.58 18.76
C GLY A 420 -12.59 6.79 18.21
N LEU A 421 -12.90 5.83 17.35
CA LEU A 421 -11.90 5.00 16.68
C LEU A 421 -11.24 5.79 15.54
N PRO A 422 -9.97 5.51 15.24
CA PRO A 422 -9.36 5.95 13.99
C PRO A 422 -10.02 5.25 12.79
N ASP A 423 -9.81 5.81 11.61
CA ASP A 423 -10.38 5.31 10.35
C ASP A 423 -9.69 4.01 9.90
N ASP A 424 -8.40 3.85 10.24
CA ASP A 424 -7.59 2.68 9.90
C ASP A 424 -7.05 1.94 11.13
N VAL A 425 -6.83 0.64 10.95
CA VAL A 425 -6.41 -0.28 12.01
C VAL A 425 -4.95 -0.04 12.38
N LYS A 426 -4.11 0.38 11.43
CA LYS A 426 -2.71 0.77 11.67
C LYS A 426 -2.59 1.89 12.70
N GLU A 427 -3.34 2.97 12.57
CA GLU A 427 -3.36 4.10 13.50
C GLU A 427 -3.84 3.64 14.88
N PHE A 428 -4.83 2.75 14.95
CA PHE A 428 -5.28 2.16 16.22
C PHE A 428 -4.13 1.46 16.95
N TYR A 429 -3.42 0.55 16.28
CA TYR A 429 -2.30 -0.18 16.89
C TYR A 429 -1.08 0.71 17.19
N GLN A 430 -0.82 1.75 16.39
CA GLN A 430 0.22 2.73 16.68
C GLN A 430 -0.06 3.51 17.97
N ARG A 431 -1.31 3.93 18.16
CA ARG A 431 -1.79 4.54 19.42
C ARG A 431 -1.60 3.54 20.56
N GLU A 432 -2.13 2.32 20.44
CA GLU A 432 -2.05 1.28 21.48
C GLU A 432 -0.61 0.92 21.86
N GLY A 433 0.33 0.96 20.92
CA GLY A 433 1.76 0.73 21.18
C GLY A 433 2.42 1.72 22.14
N ARG A 434 1.73 2.78 22.59
CA ARG A 434 2.24 3.78 23.54
C ARG A 434 2.22 3.31 25.00
N LYS A 435 1.35 2.37 25.38
CA LYS A 435 1.17 1.93 26.77
C LYS A 435 1.78 0.56 27.05
N GLY A 436 1.80 0.17 28.33
CA GLY A 436 2.08 -1.21 28.74
C GLY A 436 3.51 -1.70 28.52
N ARG A 437 4.48 -0.79 28.38
CA ARG A 437 5.89 -1.09 28.06
C ARG A 437 6.74 -1.52 29.26
N ARG A 438 6.15 -1.60 30.47
CA ARG A 438 6.89 -1.82 31.72
C ARG A 438 6.23 -2.91 32.57
N ARG A 439 7.01 -3.88 33.06
CA ARG A 439 6.51 -5.04 33.82
C ARG A 439 5.87 -4.64 35.15
N GLU A 440 6.40 -3.62 35.80
CA GLU A 440 5.93 -3.12 37.10
C GLU A 440 4.50 -2.56 37.08
N LEU A 441 3.94 -2.27 35.90
CA LEU A 441 2.55 -1.81 35.75
C LEU A 441 1.51 -2.89 36.07
N GLY A 442 1.87 -4.18 35.91
CA GLY A 442 0.97 -5.33 36.03
C GLY A 442 0.02 -5.49 34.85
N TYR A 443 -0.78 -4.46 34.55
CA TYR A 443 -1.73 -4.41 33.44
C TYR A 443 -1.81 -3.01 32.81
N ALA A 444 -2.23 -2.97 31.56
CA ALA A 444 -2.58 -1.76 30.81
C ALA A 444 -4.09 -1.72 30.53
N GLU A 445 -4.64 -0.56 30.18
CA GLU A 445 -6.06 -0.42 29.87
C GLU A 445 -6.30 0.32 28.55
N THR A 446 -7.21 -0.20 27.71
CA THR A 446 -7.81 0.48 26.55
C THR A 446 -9.23 0.87 26.89
N VAL A 447 -9.59 2.13 26.73
CA VAL A 447 -10.97 2.60 26.88
C VAL A 447 -11.42 3.16 25.54
N ILE A 448 -12.40 2.53 24.91
CA ILE A 448 -13.01 3.01 23.67
C ILE A 448 -14.32 3.69 24.06
N ILE A 449 -14.38 5.01 23.83
CA ILE A 449 -15.58 5.82 24.01
C ILE A 449 -16.11 6.14 22.61
N PRO A 450 -17.20 5.50 22.17
CA PRO A 450 -17.80 5.76 20.87
C PRO A 450 -18.20 7.23 20.77
N TYR A 451 -17.71 7.93 19.74
CA TYR A 451 -17.90 9.37 19.60
C TYR A 451 -18.50 9.72 18.24
N THR A 452 -17.93 9.15 17.19
CA THR A 452 -18.27 9.40 15.78
C THR A 452 -19.38 8.50 15.26
N ARG A 453 -19.88 8.80 14.04
CA ARG A 453 -20.83 7.92 13.35
C ARG A 453 -20.24 6.54 13.07
N TRP A 454 -18.99 6.47 12.63
CA TRP A 454 -18.30 5.21 12.35
C TRP A 454 -18.33 4.26 13.56
N ASP A 455 -18.04 4.79 14.75
CA ASP A 455 -18.08 4.01 15.99
C ASP A 455 -19.48 3.47 16.27
N ARG A 456 -20.50 4.30 16.04
CA ARG A 456 -21.90 3.93 16.27
C ARG A 456 -22.41 2.94 15.23
N GLU A 457 -21.98 3.03 13.97
CA GLU A 457 -22.35 2.07 12.93
C GLU A 457 -21.71 0.71 13.17
N LEU A 458 -20.44 0.65 13.61
CA LEU A 458 -19.82 -0.60 14.05
C LEU A 458 -20.58 -1.24 15.23
N LEU A 459 -21.07 -0.43 16.19
CA LEU A 459 -21.82 -0.90 17.35
C LEU A 459 -23.29 -1.25 17.04
N ASN A 460 -23.94 -0.52 16.12
CA ASN A 460 -25.30 -0.80 15.64
C ASN A 460 -25.42 -2.17 14.97
N ASN A 461 -24.33 -2.64 14.35
CA ASN A 461 -24.23 -3.95 13.71
C ASN A 461 -23.75 -5.05 14.67
N GLY A 462 -23.78 -4.79 15.97
CA GLY A 462 -23.40 -5.75 17.01
C GLY A 462 -21.90 -5.76 17.32
N LEU A 463 -21.59 -6.18 18.54
CA LEU A 463 -20.23 -6.13 19.11
C LEU A 463 -19.24 -7.06 18.43
N GLU A 464 -19.73 -8.10 17.76
CA GLU A 464 -18.91 -9.03 16.98
C GLU A 464 -18.27 -8.31 15.79
N THR A 465 -18.98 -7.39 15.16
CA THR A 465 -18.49 -6.60 14.01
C THR A 465 -17.31 -5.71 14.41
N LEU A 466 -17.39 -5.04 15.56
CA LEU A 466 -16.27 -4.28 16.12
C LEU A 466 -15.06 -5.18 16.42
N ARG A 467 -15.28 -6.39 16.96
CA ARG A 467 -14.19 -7.36 17.17
C ARG A 467 -13.56 -7.83 15.86
N LYS A 468 -14.36 -8.08 14.83
CA LYS A 468 -13.87 -8.43 13.49
C LYS A 468 -13.02 -7.29 12.90
N TRP A 469 -13.46 -6.04 13.05
CA TRP A 469 -12.68 -4.87 12.61
C TRP A 469 -11.33 -4.79 13.33
N LEU A 470 -11.29 -4.92 14.65
CA LEU A 470 -10.03 -4.98 15.43
C LEU A 470 -9.14 -6.16 15.01
N GLY A 471 -9.75 -7.25 14.53
CA GLY A 471 -9.10 -8.47 14.04
C GLY A 471 -8.68 -8.46 12.57
N LEU A 472 -8.97 -7.41 11.79
CA LEU A 472 -8.58 -7.30 10.36
C LEU A 472 -7.07 -7.32 10.12
N GLY A 473 -6.28 -7.16 11.19
CA GLY A 473 -4.83 -6.99 11.12
C GLY A 473 -4.43 -5.63 10.55
N ILE A 474 -3.18 -5.24 10.77
CA ILE A 474 -2.64 -3.98 10.27
C ILE A 474 -2.47 -4.08 8.75
N GLU A 475 -2.75 -2.99 8.04
CA GLU A 475 -2.44 -2.81 6.62
C GLU A 475 -0.97 -3.14 6.37
N LYS A 476 -0.72 -3.94 5.34
CA LYS A 476 0.62 -4.41 5.02
C LYS A 476 1.40 -3.31 4.31
N THR A 477 2.63 -3.08 4.74
CA THR A 477 3.57 -2.24 3.97
C THR A 477 4.05 -3.05 2.77
N LEU A 478 3.72 -2.60 1.56
CA LEU A 478 4.04 -3.28 0.32
C LEU A 478 5.40 -2.80 -0.21
N VAL A 479 6.40 -3.67 -0.20
CA VAL A 479 7.67 -3.44 -0.92
C VAL A 479 7.55 -4.07 -2.31
N ASN A 480 7.95 -3.34 -3.34
CA ASN A 480 8.01 -3.86 -4.71
C ASN A 480 9.32 -3.44 -5.37
N GLU A 481 10.23 -4.40 -5.54
CA GLU A 481 11.53 -4.15 -6.17
C GLU A 481 11.44 -3.86 -7.68
N GLU A 482 10.35 -4.25 -8.34
CA GLU A 482 10.11 -4.00 -9.77
C GLU A 482 9.33 -2.70 -10.03
N ASN A 483 9.10 -1.89 -8.99
CA ASN A 483 8.41 -0.63 -9.11
C ASN A 483 9.18 0.33 -10.06
N LEU A 484 8.57 0.65 -11.20
CA LEU A 484 9.13 1.50 -12.26
C LEU A 484 9.41 2.93 -11.77
N TYR A 485 8.85 3.35 -10.65
CA TYR A 485 9.19 4.62 -10.01
C TYR A 485 10.65 4.65 -9.52
N ILE A 486 11.19 3.52 -9.02
CA ILE A 486 12.61 3.36 -8.65
C ILE A 486 13.48 3.68 -9.86
N TYR A 487 13.16 3.02 -10.97
CA TYR A 487 13.93 3.05 -12.20
C TYR A 487 13.76 4.36 -12.99
N LEU A 488 12.63 5.05 -12.82
CA LEU A 488 12.47 6.41 -13.30
C LEU A 488 13.48 7.33 -12.60
N PHE A 489 13.60 7.24 -11.28
CA PHE A 489 14.54 8.05 -10.51
C PHE A 489 16.00 7.72 -10.86
N THR A 490 16.41 6.45 -10.81
CA THR A 490 17.80 6.06 -11.10
C THR A 490 18.18 6.34 -12.55
N GLY A 491 17.28 6.10 -13.50
CA GLY A 491 17.46 6.41 -14.92
C GLY A 491 17.66 7.91 -15.17
N ILE A 492 16.83 8.76 -14.55
CA ILE A 492 16.98 10.22 -14.65
C ILE A 492 18.32 10.67 -14.07
N VAL A 493 18.73 10.12 -12.91
CA VAL A 493 20.01 10.44 -12.28
C VAL A 493 21.18 10.10 -13.19
N LYS A 494 21.17 8.93 -13.85
CA LYS A 494 22.21 8.52 -14.82
C LYS A 494 22.30 9.46 -16.02
N LEU A 495 21.16 10.00 -16.48
CA LEU A 495 21.11 10.97 -17.58
C LEU A 495 21.55 12.38 -17.15
N LYS A 496 21.21 12.80 -15.92
CA LYS A 496 21.48 14.15 -15.41
C LYS A 496 22.87 14.34 -14.82
N SER A 497 23.43 13.32 -14.17
CA SER A 497 24.72 13.46 -13.51
C SER A 497 25.86 13.53 -14.53
N PRO A 498 26.80 14.48 -14.41
CA PRO A 498 27.95 14.55 -15.30
C PRO A 498 29.00 13.48 -15.00
N TRP A 499 29.02 12.91 -13.78
CA TRP A 499 30.05 11.96 -13.34
C TRP A 499 29.50 10.58 -12.95
N TYR A 500 28.20 10.47 -12.70
CA TYR A 500 27.51 9.20 -12.46
C TYR A 500 26.79 8.73 -13.74
N ARG A 501 27.52 8.70 -14.87
CA ARG A 501 27.00 8.22 -16.15
C ARG A 501 27.21 6.71 -16.24
N LYS A 502 26.11 5.95 -16.20
CA LYS A 502 26.08 4.49 -16.39
C LYS A 502 25.09 4.15 -17.49
N GLU A 503 25.22 2.96 -18.06
CA GLU A 503 24.23 2.43 -19.00
C GLU A 503 22.87 2.26 -18.31
N LEU A 504 21.81 2.50 -19.09
CA LEU A 504 20.43 2.29 -18.66
C LEU A 504 20.09 0.80 -18.80
N ASN A 505 19.57 0.19 -17.73
CA ASN A 505 19.02 -1.16 -17.80
C ASN A 505 17.61 -1.16 -18.44
N GLU A 506 17.05 -2.35 -18.70
CA GLU A 506 15.75 -2.46 -19.38
C GLU A 506 14.58 -1.85 -18.59
N LEU A 507 14.59 -1.96 -17.25
CA LEU A 507 13.56 -1.36 -16.40
C LEU A 507 13.65 0.18 -16.39
N GLU A 508 14.85 0.75 -16.40
CA GLU A 508 15.09 2.19 -16.53
C GLU A 508 14.66 2.70 -17.90
N LYS A 509 15.02 1.99 -18.98
CA LYS A 509 14.55 2.32 -20.34
C LYS A 509 13.03 2.28 -20.42
N ASN A 510 12.40 1.25 -19.86
CA ASN A 510 10.95 1.11 -19.82
C ASN A 510 10.30 2.27 -19.04
N ALA A 511 10.76 2.54 -17.81
CA ALA A 511 10.24 3.62 -16.96
C ALA A 511 10.39 5.01 -17.62
N LEU A 512 11.58 5.31 -18.16
CA LEU A 512 11.84 6.58 -18.86
C LEU A 512 10.99 6.72 -20.13
N SER A 513 10.76 5.62 -20.85
CA SER A 513 9.92 5.61 -22.07
C SER A 513 8.46 5.84 -21.73
N LYS A 514 7.93 5.15 -20.71
CA LYS A 514 6.57 5.33 -20.21
C LYS A 514 6.33 6.72 -19.62
N ALA A 515 7.34 7.34 -19.03
CA ALA A 515 7.28 8.74 -18.57
C ALA A 515 7.30 9.75 -19.72
N GLY A 516 7.77 9.34 -20.92
CA GLY A 516 7.99 10.19 -22.09
C GLY A 516 9.32 10.96 -22.06
N VAL A 517 10.23 10.58 -21.16
CA VAL A 517 11.59 11.15 -21.07
C VAL A 517 12.49 10.56 -22.15
N LEU A 518 12.40 9.25 -22.37
CA LEU A 518 13.09 8.55 -23.45
C LEU A 518 12.13 8.37 -24.63
N LEU A 519 12.50 8.92 -25.79
CA LEU A 519 11.83 8.69 -27.07
C LEU A 519 12.71 7.76 -27.91
N LYS A 520 12.16 7.15 -28.96
CA LYS A 520 12.86 6.14 -29.80
C LYS A 520 14.30 6.53 -30.18
N ASP A 521 14.49 7.80 -30.55
CA ASP A 521 15.77 8.29 -31.08
C ASP A 521 16.43 9.41 -30.25
N ARG A 522 15.80 9.85 -29.14
CA ARG A 522 16.30 11.00 -28.36
C ARG A 522 15.77 11.05 -26.93
N VAL A 523 16.44 11.84 -26.08
CA VAL A 523 15.95 12.20 -24.73
C VAL A 523 15.21 13.54 -24.80
N ASN A 524 14.02 13.61 -24.20
CA ASN A 524 13.32 14.87 -23.98
C ASN A 524 13.94 15.61 -22.78
N THR A 525 14.87 16.52 -23.07
CA THR A 525 15.65 17.24 -22.05
C THR A 525 14.79 18.18 -21.19
N GLU A 526 13.81 18.86 -21.77
CA GLU A 526 12.91 19.73 -20.99
C GLU A 526 12.13 18.92 -19.95
N LEU A 527 11.59 17.76 -20.35
CA LEU A 527 10.89 16.88 -19.42
C LEU A 527 11.84 16.24 -18.42
N LEU A 528 13.03 15.81 -18.83
CA LEU A 528 14.06 15.29 -17.94
C LEU A 528 14.36 16.28 -16.80
N ASP A 529 14.56 17.55 -17.16
CA ASP A 529 14.84 18.63 -16.23
C ASP A 529 13.66 18.87 -15.29
N TRP A 530 12.46 18.96 -15.86
CA TRP A 530 11.23 19.15 -15.11
C TRP A 530 10.96 18.03 -14.10
N VAL A 531 11.17 16.77 -14.49
CA VAL A 531 10.99 15.61 -13.61
C VAL A 531 12.07 15.57 -12.54
N PHE A 532 13.34 15.77 -12.91
CA PHE A 532 14.42 15.77 -11.93
C PHE A 532 14.23 16.85 -10.85
N GLU A 533 13.73 18.03 -11.20
CA GLU A 533 13.49 19.12 -10.24
C GLU A 533 12.34 18.83 -9.27
N ARG A 534 11.24 18.22 -9.77
CA ARG A 534 10.00 18.00 -9.00
C ARG A 534 9.91 16.65 -8.32
N MET A 535 10.76 15.70 -8.69
CA MET A 535 10.88 14.43 -7.99
C MET A 535 11.60 14.64 -6.66
N ASN A 536 10.83 14.96 -5.63
CA ASN A 536 11.26 15.04 -4.24
C ASN A 536 10.86 13.76 -3.49
N PHE A 537 11.34 13.58 -2.26
CA PHE A 537 11.07 12.36 -1.49
C PHE A 537 9.59 12.25 -1.16
N TYR A 538 9.08 13.21 -0.39
CA TYR A 538 7.65 13.49 -0.29
C TYR A 538 7.17 14.14 -1.59
N GLU A 539 5.90 13.92 -1.95
CA GLU A 539 5.11 14.49 -3.07
C GLU A 539 5.85 14.99 -4.33
N PHE A 540 5.33 14.66 -5.51
CA PHE A 540 5.89 15.17 -6.78
C PHE A 540 5.53 16.64 -7.02
N ALA A 541 6.26 17.54 -6.38
CA ALA A 541 6.06 18.98 -6.51
C ALA A 541 7.34 19.72 -6.09
N PRO A 542 7.48 21.04 -6.37
CA PRO A 542 8.59 21.83 -5.84
C PRO A 542 8.76 21.67 -4.31
N PRO A 543 9.99 21.86 -3.77
CA PRO A 543 10.33 21.45 -2.40
C PRO A 543 9.68 22.26 -1.27
N TYR A 544 8.79 23.22 -1.57
CA TYR A 544 8.15 24.07 -0.57
C TYR A 544 6.65 23.76 -0.54
N GLY A 545 6.14 23.38 0.63
CA GLY A 545 4.71 23.19 0.85
C GLY A 545 3.91 24.48 0.64
N ILE A 546 2.61 24.34 0.44
CA ILE A 546 1.69 25.44 0.18
C ILE A 546 1.35 26.11 1.51
N LYS A 547 1.52 27.43 1.57
CA LYS A 547 1.34 28.18 2.82
C LYS A 547 -0.13 28.20 3.22
N ARG A 548 -0.38 28.16 4.52
CA ARG A 548 -1.72 28.26 5.09
C ARG A 548 -1.78 29.38 6.09
N TYR A 549 -2.92 30.05 6.14
CA TYR A 549 -3.19 31.09 7.13
C TYR A 549 -4.59 30.93 7.68
N ILE A 550 -4.75 31.15 8.98
CA ILE A 550 -6.05 31.29 9.60
C ILE A 550 -6.33 32.77 9.87
N GLU A 551 -7.47 33.25 9.39
CA GLU A 551 -7.98 34.59 9.63
C GLU A 551 -8.75 34.61 10.96
N ARG A 552 -8.29 35.42 11.92
CA ARG A 552 -8.99 35.67 13.18
C ARG A 552 -9.06 37.16 13.44
N ASN A 553 -10.26 37.69 13.65
CA ASN A 553 -10.49 39.13 13.86
C ASN A 553 -9.85 40.02 12.78
N GLY A 554 -9.78 39.56 11.52
CA GLY A 554 -9.17 40.27 10.40
C GLY A 554 -7.64 40.18 10.31
N GLU A 555 -6.98 39.41 11.18
CA GLU A 555 -5.53 39.14 11.11
C GLU A 555 -5.25 37.73 10.57
N LEU A 556 -4.31 37.62 9.63
CA LEU A 556 -3.81 36.35 9.11
C LEU A 556 -2.68 35.80 9.98
N ARG A 557 -2.89 34.62 10.56
CA ARG A 557 -1.87 33.89 11.33
C ARG A 557 -1.37 32.69 10.53
N PRO A 558 -0.05 32.52 10.35
CA PRO A 558 0.47 31.39 9.58
C PRO A 558 0.20 30.07 10.29
N LEU A 559 -0.23 29.07 9.53
CA LEU A 559 -0.36 27.67 9.93
C LEU A 559 0.78 26.83 9.31
N GLU A 560 0.86 25.56 9.69
CA GLU A 560 1.80 24.62 9.08
C GLU A 560 1.47 24.47 7.58
N PRO A 561 2.47 24.57 6.67
CA PRO A 561 2.23 24.38 5.26
C PRO A 561 1.71 22.98 4.95
N ILE A 562 0.89 22.86 3.91
CA ILE A 562 0.37 21.58 3.43
C ILE A 562 1.12 21.09 2.19
N GLY A 563 1.00 19.79 1.93
CA GLY A 563 1.35 19.21 0.66
C GLY A 563 0.47 19.73 -0.48
N HIS A 564 0.95 19.53 -1.70
CA HIS A 564 0.17 19.74 -2.90
C HIS A 564 -1.00 18.76 -2.99
N VAL A 565 -0.85 17.49 -2.59
CA VAL A 565 -1.97 16.53 -2.63
C VAL A 565 -3.05 16.96 -1.65
N ASP A 566 -2.66 17.35 -0.43
CA ASP A 566 -3.59 17.89 0.57
C ASP A 566 -4.29 19.17 0.06
N LEU A 567 -3.59 20.06 -0.66
CA LEU A 567 -4.27 21.19 -1.32
C LEU A 567 -5.40 20.69 -2.22
N ILE A 568 -5.11 19.73 -3.09
CA ILE A 568 -6.08 19.23 -4.07
C ILE A 568 -7.22 18.47 -3.40
N GLU A 569 -6.98 17.74 -2.31
CA GLU A 569 -7.98 16.81 -1.76
C GLU A 569 -8.73 17.36 -0.54
N LYS A 570 -8.15 18.30 0.20
CA LYS A 570 -8.63 18.66 1.54
C LYS A 570 -8.66 20.16 1.82
N PHE A 571 -7.95 20.97 1.04
CA PHE A 571 -7.81 22.40 1.32
C PHE A 571 -8.29 23.29 0.16
N GLN A 572 -9.46 22.97 -0.39
CA GLN A 572 -10.19 23.83 -1.33
C GLN A 572 -11.24 24.68 -0.61
N PRO A 573 -11.61 25.87 -1.13
CA PRO A 573 -12.65 26.69 -0.51
C PRO A 573 -13.95 25.90 -0.30
N GLY A 574 -14.51 25.92 0.90
CA GLY A 574 -15.61 25.07 1.32
C GLY A 574 -15.19 23.84 2.15
N CYS A 575 -13.94 23.39 2.04
CA CYS A 575 -13.44 22.26 2.82
C CYS A 575 -13.29 22.61 4.30
N ILE A 576 -13.58 21.63 5.15
CA ILE A 576 -13.42 21.69 6.61
C ILE A 576 -12.01 21.23 6.94
N ASP A 577 -11.23 22.12 7.55
CA ASP A 577 -10.04 21.70 8.28
C ASP A 577 -10.45 21.30 9.70
N TYR A 578 -10.59 19.99 9.90
CA TYR A 578 -10.87 19.42 11.20
C TYR A 578 -9.77 19.74 12.22
N SER A 579 -8.51 19.94 11.79
CA SER A 579 -7.43 20.22 12.73
C SER A 579 -7.57 21.59 13.40
N GLU A 580 -8.16 22.57 12.71
CA GLU A 580 -8.34 23.94 13.23
C GLU A 580 -9.81 24.29 13.57
N ASP A 581 -10.76 23.38 13.37
CA ASP A 581 -12.20 23.67 13.32
C ASP A 581 -12.49 24.90 12.46
N ALA A 582 -11.85 24.93 11.29
CA ALA A 582 -11.93 26.03 10.35
C ALA A 582 -12.53 25.56 9.03
N LEU A 583 -13.06 26.51 8.27
CA LEU A 583 -13.39 26.31 6.87
C LEU A 583 -12.34 27.01 6.01
N VAL A 584 -11.89 26.36 4.95
CA VAL A 584 -11.17 27.07 3.89
C VAL A 584 -12.14 28.02 3.23
N VAL A 585 -11.84 29.32 3.27
CA VAL A 585 -12.69 30.36 2.70
C VAL A 585 -12.17 30.85 1.35
N SER A 586 -10.86 30.79 1.12
CA SER A 586 -10.29 31.22 -0.15
C SER A 586 -8.89 30.62 -0.41
N ILE A 587 -8.48 30.71 -1.66
CA ILE A 587 -7.13 30.37 -2.13
C ILE A 587 -6.54 31.56 -2.87
N GLU A 588 -5.27 31.86 -2.60
CA GLU A 588 -4.54 32.96 -3.22
C GLU A 588 -3.58 32.44 -4.28
N TYR A 589 -3.52 33.14 -5.42
CA TYR A 589 -2.63 32.80 -6.53
C TYR A 589 -1.40 33.71 -6.60
N GLY A 590 -0.33 33.22 -7.24
CA GLY A 590 0.84 34.05 -7.54
C GLY A 590 0.52 35.18 -8.53
N ARG A 591 1.19 36.35 -8.38
CA ARG A 591 0.94 37.55 -9.20
C ARG A 591 1.05 37.33 -10.73
N THR A 592 1.87 36.37 -11.15
CA THR A 592 2.13 36.05 -12.57
C THR A 592 1.90 34.57 -12.91
N SER A 593 1.45 33.75 -11.97
CA SER A 593 1.29 32.30 -12.15
C SER A 593 -0.07 31.83 -11.66
N ARG A 594 -0.71 30.90 -12.38
CA ARG A 594 -1.91 30.19 -11.92
C ARG A 594 -1.65 29.17 -10.79
N LEU A 595 -0.46 29.22 -10.17
CA LEU A 595 -0.12 28.36 -9.04
C LEU A 595 -0.70 28.95 -7.76
N VAL A 596 -1.32 28.09 -6.96
CA VAL A 596 -1.79 28.43 -5.62
C VAL A 596 -0.57 28.71 -4.74
N LYS A 597 -0.59 29.87 -4.10
CA LYS A 597 0.46 30.37 -3.21
C LYS A 597 0.11 30.13 -1.75
N SER A 598 -1.16 30.36 -1.40
CA SER A 598 -1.65 30.23 -0.03
C SER A 598 -3.11 29.81 0.02
N VAL A 599 -3.47 29.14 1.11
CA VAL A 599 -4.84 28.84 1.50
C VAL A 599 -5.19 29.71 2.70
N ILE A 600 -6.39 30.30 2.69
CA ILE A 600 -6.93 31.11 3.77
C ILE A 600 -8.11 30.38 4.40
N GLU A 601 -8.03 30.21 5.71
CA GLU A 601 -9.01 29.52 6.53
C GLU A 601 -9.63 30.48 7.54
N LYS A 602 -10.87 30.22 7.95
CA LYS A 602 -11.55 31.00 8.99
C LYS A 602 -12.20 30.05 9.99
N PRO A 603 -12.10 30.29 11.31
CA PRO A 603 -12.76 29.44 12.30
C PRO A 603 -14.26 29.34 12.01
N ILE A 604 -14.83 28.14 12.06
CA ILE A 604 -16.24 27.90 11.71
C ILE A 604 -17.20 28.81 12.50
N LYS A 605 -16.86 29.11 13.76
CA LYS A 605 -17.65 29.98 14.64
C LYS A 605 -17.62 31.47 14.24
N ASP A 606 -16.59 31.88 13.50
CA ASP A 606 -16.35 33.27 13.09
C ASP A 606 -16.83 33.53 11.65
N ILE A 607 -17.29 32.49 10.95
CA ILE A 607 -17.81 32.59 9.58
C ILE A 607 -19.24 33.11 9.61
N ASP A 608 -19.46 34.23 8.93
CA ASP A 608 -20.79 34.61 8.50
C ASP A 608 -21.08 33.90 7.17
N PHE A 609 -21.82 32.79 7.24
CA PHE A 609 -22.14 31.97 6.08
C PHE A 609 -23.01 32.72 5.06
N TYR A 610 -23.71 33.78 5.48
CA TYR A 610 -24.59 34.55 4.63
C TYR A 610 -23.89 35.73 3.94
N SER A 611 -22.72 36.15 4.42
CA SER A 611 -21.92 37.20 3.77
C SER A 611 -21.12 36.71 2.57
N HIS A 612 -20.93 35.39 2.42
CA HIS A 612 -20.17 34.80 1.33
C HIS A 612 -21.12 34.07 0.37
N ASP A 613 -21.32 34.60 -0.84
CA ASP A 613 -22.32 34.13 -1.79
C ASP A 613 -22.35 32.60 -1.96
N ALA A 614 -21.17 31.97 -2.14
CA ALA A 614 -21.08 30.53 -2.31
C ALA A 614 -21.47 29.71 -1.05
N LEU A 615 -21.02 30.14 0.14
CA LEU A 615 -21.36 29.46 1.39
C LEU A 615 -22.83 29.66 1.76
N SER A 616 -23.42 30.80 1.37
CA SER A 616 -24.82 31.12 1.58
C SER A 616 -25.74 30.14 0.84
N VAL A 617 -25.42 29.81 -0.41
CA VAL A 617 -26.15 28.80 -1.19
C VAL A 617 -26.10 27.43 -0.51
N ALA A 618 -24.91 26.98 -0.10
CA ALA A 618 -24.75 25.70 0.60
C ALA A 618 -25.48 25.68 1.96
N ALA A 619 -25.45 26.80 2.70
CA ALA A 619 -26.14 26.95 3.98
C ALA A 619 -27.68 26.90 3.83
N GLU A 620 -28.24 27.52 2.79
CA GLU A 620 -29.68 27.45 2.51
C GLU A 620 -30.11 26.06 2.03
N GLU A 621 -29.31 25.38 1.20
CA GLU A 621 -29.59 23.98 0.84
C GLU A 621 -29.53 23.06 2.07
N TYR A 622 -28.54 23.22 2.94
CA TYR A 622 -28.46 22.52 4.23
C TYR A 622 -29.72 22.73 5.07
N LYS A 623 -30.15 23.99 5.21
CA LYS A 623 -31.33 24.36 5.99
C LYS A 623 -32.59 23.71 5.44
N TYR A 624 -32.77 23.73 4.12
CA TYR A 624 -33.87 23.08 3.42
C TYR A 624 -33.95 21.58 3.74
N TRP A 625 -32.84 20.85 3.63
CA TRP A 625 -32.84 19.41 3.89
C TRP A 625 -33.06 19.06 5.36
N LYS A 626 -32.46 19.81 6.29
CA LYS A 626 -32.73 19.61 7.74
C LYS A 626 -34.21 19.83 8.06
N MET A 627 -34.83 20.86 7.50
CA MET A 627 -36.26 21.11 7.66
C MET A 627 -37.12 19.99 7.05
N ASN A 628 -36.75 19.47 5.87
CA ASN A 628 -37.43 18.33 5.25
C ASN A 628 -37.34 17.05 6.09
N TRP A 629 -36.23 16.86 6.81
CA TRP A 629 -36.09 15.77 7.78
C TRP A 629 -36.81 16.04 9.12
N GLY A 630 -37.49 17.19 9.26
CA GLY A 630 -38.19 17.57 10.50
C GLY A 630 -37.25 18.02 11.62
N GLU A 631 -36.02 18.41 11.27
CA GLU A 631 -34.96 18.76 12.22
C GLU A 631 -34.76 20.27 12.28
N ARG A 632 -34.31 20.77 13.44
CA ARG A 632 -33.94 22.17 13.58
C ARG A 632 -32.53 22.37 12.98
N PRO A 633 -32.36 23.19 11.94
CA PRO A 633 -31.06 23.43 11.33
C PRO A 633 -30.13 24.18 12.30
N SER A 634 -28.90 23.73 12.40
CA SER A 634 -27.84 24.35 13.20
C SER A 634 -26.49 24.09 12.53
N LEU A 635 -26.17 24.88 11.50
CA LEU A 635 -25.02 24.64 10.61
C LEU A 635 -23.69 24.56 11.38
N VAL A 636 -23.41 25.55 12.24
CA VAL A 636 -22.18 25.57 13.06
C VAL A 636 -22.08 24.36 13.97
N LYS A 637 -23.18 23.98 14.65
CA LYS A 637 -23.21 22.79 15.51
C LYS A 637 -22.96 21.53 14.68
N ASP A 638 -23.62 21.38 13.54
CA ASP A 638 -23.53 20.18 12.71
C ASP A 638 -22.16 20.05 12.02
N LEU A 639 -21.49 21.16 11.66
CA LEU A 639 -20.10 21.19 11.22
C LEU A 639 -19.15 20.74 12.34
N LEU A 640 -19.26 21.34 13.53
CA LEU A 640 -18.38 21.03 14.67
C LEU A 640 -18.58 19.62 15.25
N THR A 641 -19.79 19.09 15.15
CA THR A 641 -20.11 17.72 15.61
C THR A 641 -19.86 16.63 14.55
N GLY A 642 -19.39 17.01 13.35
CA GLY A 642 -19.09 16.08 12.26
C GLY A 642 -20.33 15.47 11.58
N ARG A 643 -21.51 16.09 11.74
CA ARG A 643 -22.73 15.73 10.98
C ARG A 643 -22.69 16.27 9.56
N ILE A 644 -21.88 17.30 9.35
CA ILE A 644 -21.46 17.76 8.03
C ILE A 644 -19.99 17.42 7.87
N THR A 645 -19.68 16.67 6.82
CA THR A 645 -18.29 16.41 6.40
C THR A 645 -18.06 17.03 5.03
N SER A 646 -16.86 17.52 4.78
CA SER A 646 -16.48 18.01 3.44
C SER A 646 -15.57 17.02 2.73
N GLU A 647 -15.73 16.94 1.42
CA GLU A 647 -14.83 16.23 0.52
C GLU A 647 -14.64 17.05 -0.76
N GLU A 648 -13.44 17.05 -1.30
CA GLU A 648 -13.17 17.63 -2.61
C GLU A 648 -13.23 16.55 -3.69
N LEU A 649 -14.22 16.64 -4.57
CA LEU A 649 -14.29 15.78 -5.74
C LEU A 649 -13.21 16.21 -6.72
N CYS A 650 -12.38 15.25 -7.15
CA CYS A 650 -11.27 15.49 -8.04
C CYS A 650 -11.46 14.79 -9.37
N VAL A 651 -11.07 15.46 -10.46
CA VAL A 651 -10.86 14.81 -11.76
C VAL A 651 -9.47 14.17 -11.75
N VAL A 652 -9.43 12.85 -11.87
CA VAL A 652 -8.20 12.07 -11.91
C VAL A 652 -7.94 11.61 -13.36
N TYR A 653 -6.77 11.95 -13.88
CA TYR A 653 -6.27 11.43 -15.16
C TYR A 653 -5.19 10.40 -14.87
N VAL A 654 -5.51 9.15 -15.18
CA VAL A 654 -4.68 7.98 -14.90
C VAL A 654 -4.03 7.45 -16.17
N PRO A 655 -2.91 6.72 -16.05
CA PRO A 655 -2.38 5.92 -17.15
C PRO A 655 -3.42 4.90 -17.64
N ARG A 656 -3.36 4.55 -18.93
CA ARG A 656 -4.33 3.60 -19.53
C ARG A 656 -3.84 2.14 -19.55
N ASN A 657 -2.53 1.94 -19.42
CA ASN A 657 -1.89 0.63 -19.58
C ASN A 657 -0.55 0.54 -18.81
N GLY A 658 -0.64 0.36 -17.50
CA GLY A 658 0.50 0.22 -16.58
C GLY A 658 1.08 1.57 -16.16
N PHE A 659 2.38 1.61 -15.89
CA PHE A 659 3.05 2.83 -15.41
C PHE A 659 2.96 4.01 -16.41
N GLY A 660 2.76 5.23 -15.92
CA GLY A 660 2.69 6.43 -16.75
C GLY A 660 2.37 7.69 -15.96
N ARG A 661 2.02 8.78 -16.65
CA ARG A 661 1.69 10.07 -16.02
C ARG A 661 0.37 10.02 -15.26
N TYR A 662 0.37 10.61 -14.08
CA TYR A 662 -0.77 10.83 -13.21
C TYR A 662 -1.04 12.32 -13.06
N ARG A 663 -2.31 12.72 -13.03
CA ARG A 663 -2.70 14.11 -12.83
C ARG A 663 -4.02 14.20 -12.11
N LYS A 664 -4.07 14.96 -11.02
CA LYS A 664 -5.27 15.15 -10.19
C LYS A 664 -5.58 16.64 -10.08
N ILE A 665 -6.84 17.01 -10.35
CA ILE A 665 -7.32 18.39 -10.37
C ILE A 665 -8.58 18.47 -9.50
N PRO A 666 -8.68 19.42 -8.57
CA PRO A 666 -9.88 19.61 -7.76
C PRO A 666 -10.99 20.17 -8.65
N GLU A 667 -12.19 19.62 -8.54
CA GLU A 667 -13.34 20.01 -9.36
C GLU A 667 -14.35 20.81 -8.55
N ARG A 668 -14.75 20.28 -7.39
CA ARG A 668 -15.78 20.86 -6.53
C ARG A 668 -15.72 20.32 -5.10
N CYS A 669 -15.92 21.24 -4.16
CA CYS A 669 -16.16 20.88 -2.77
C CYS A 669 -17.62 20.45 -2.58
N ILE A 670 -17.83 19.33 -1.89
CA ILE A 670 -19.14 18.85 -1.48
C ILE A 670 -19.21 18.72 0.04
N TRP A 671 -20.37 19.07 0.59
CA TRP A 671 -20.74 18.81 1.97
C TRP A 671 -21.68 17.61 2.03
N THR A 672 -21.26 16.55 2.70
CA THR A 672 -22.14 15.45 3.07
C THR A 672 -22.81 15.79 4.40
N VAL A 673 -24.12 15.96 4.39
CA VAL A 673 -24.97 16.28 5.55
C VAL A 673 -25.76 15.05 5.94
N ARG A 674 -25.84 14.79 7.24
CA ARG A 674 -26.60 13.66 7.79
C ARG A 674 -27.73 14.13 8.72
N SER A 675 -28.81 13.37 8.79
CA SER A 675 -29.88 13.59 9.74
C SER A 675 -29.39 13.34 11.18
N GLU A 676 -29.96 14.08 12.13
CA GLU A 676 -29.78 13.88 13.56
C GLU A 676 -30.55 12.66 14.07
N LYS A 677 -31.74 12.40 13.52
CA LYS A 677 -32.55 11.24 13.86
C LYS A 677 -32.40 10.14 12.79
N PRO A 678 -32.32 8.87 13.19
CA PRO A 678 -32.37 7.79 12.23
C PRO A 678 -33.77 7.66 11.62
N ARG A 679 -33.86 7.00 10.47
CA ARG A 679 -35.10 6.67 9.78
C ARG A 679 -35.29 5.16 9.76
N TYR A 680 -36.51 4.72 10.08
CA TYR A 680 -36.91 3.33 9.98
C TYR A 680 -37.40 2.98 8.57
N VAL A 681 -36.84 1.91 7.99
CA VAL A 681 -37.30 1.32 6.73
C VAL A 681 -37.38 -0.20 6.86
N ARG A 682 -38.42 -0.78 6.28
CA ARG A 682 -38.60 -2.24 6.22
C ARG A 682 -38.14 -2.78 4.88
N VAL A 683 -37.16 -3.68 4.88
CA VAL A 683 -36.70 -4.42 3.69
C VAL A 683 -36.80 -5.91 3.98
N ASP A 684 -37.64 -6.65 3.22
CA ASP A 684 -37.84 -8.10 3.36
C ASP A 684 -38.05 -8.58 4.80
N ASN A 685 -38.98 -7.97 5.53
CA ASN A 685 -39.26 -8.24 6.96
C ASN A 685 -38.09 -7.98 7.92
N THR A 686 -37.03 -7.33 7.45
CA THR A 686 -35.93 -6.88 8.29
C THR A 686 -36.09 -5.37 8.56
N PRO A 687 -36.19 -4.96 9.83
CA PRO A 687 -36.12 -3.55 10.21
C PRO A 687 -34.70 -3.06 9.95
N LEU A 688 -34.57 -2.11 9.03
CA LEU A 688 -33.35 -1.38 8.78
C LEU A 688 -33.51 0.04 9.30
N VAL A 689 -32.45 0.52 9.92
CA VAL A 689 -32.39 1.86 10.48
C VAL A 689 -31.15 2.52 9.92
N PHE A 690 -31.33 3.66 9.27
CA PHE A 690 -30.23 4.43 8.72
C PHE A 690 -30.48 5.92 8.91
N TYR A 691 -29.42 6.70 8.95
CA TYR A 691 -29.54 8.16 8.96
C TYR A 691 -29.67 8.66 7.52
N ASP A 692 -30.64 9.54 7.26
CA ASP A 692 -30.76 10.17 5.95
C ASP A 692 -29.47 10.97 5.67
N LYS A 693 -29.00 10.92 4.43
CA LYS A 693 -27.78 11.60 3.98
C LYS A 693 -28.10 12.42 2.74
N LYS A 694 -27.52 13.62 2.66
CA LYS A 694 -27.60 14.48 1.48
C LYS A 694 -26.25 15.09 1.19
N THR A 695 -25.85 15.04 -0.07
CA THR A 695 -24.68 15.77 -0.57
C THR A 695 -25.11 17.14 -1.10
N ILE A 696 -24.45 18.19 -0.63
CA ILE A 696 -24.66 19.59 -0.99
C ILE A 696 -23.40 20.09 -1.68
N TYR A 697 -23.56 20.75 -2.82
CA TYR A 697 -22.44 21.36 -3.52
C TYR A 697 -22.12 22.72 -2.89
N VAL A 698 -20.83 22.99 -2.64
CA VAL A 698 -20.35 24.31 -2.24
C VAL A 698 -19.83 25.02 -3.50
N PRO A 699 -20.54 26.01 -4.06
CA PRO A 699 -20.23 26.61 -5.36
C PRO A 699 -19.05 27.59 -5.30
N THR A 700 -17.89 27.11 -4.89
CA THR A 700 -16.64 27.86 -4.82
C THR A 700 -15.70 27.44 -5.95
N PRO A 701 -14.88 28.38 -6.46
CA PRO A 701 -13.83 28.03 -7.41
C PRO A 701 -12.73 27.23 -6.70
N THR A 702 -12.31 26.15 -7.34
CA THR A 702 -11.19 25.31 -6.92
C THR A 702 -9.89 25.75 -7.60
N GLY A 703 -8.76 25.29 -7.09
CA GLY A 703 -7.46 25.65 -7.65
C GLY A 703 -6.33 24.73 -7.22
N GLY A 704 -5.37 24.61 -8.13
CA GLY A 704 -4.22 23.74 -7.98
C GLY A 704 -4.28 22.56 -8.95
N GLU A 705 -3.17 21.83 -9.00
CA GLU A 705 -3.04 20.60 -9.75
C GLU A 705 -1.91 19.78 -9.10
N TYR A 706 -2.12 18.48 -8.97
CA TYR A 706 -1.07 17.53 -8.63
C TYR A 706 -0.71 16.70 -9.86
N ARG A 707 0.59 16.49 -10.09
CA ARG A 707 1.12 15.70 -11.21
C ARG A 707 2.14 14.73 -10.66
N ASP A 708 2.11 13.49 -11.11
CA ASP A 708 3.13 12.49 -10.75
C ASP A 708 3.20 11.39 -11.82
N PHE A 709 3.76 10.24 -11.48
CA PHE A 709 3.71 9.01 -12.24
C PHE A 709 3.19 7.88 -11.36
N THR A 710 2.34 7.02 -11.90
CA THR A 710 1.76 5.88 -11.18
C THR A 710 1.34 4.78 -12.15
N TYR A 711 0.67 3.74 -11.67
CA TYR A 711 0.10 2.65 -12.45
C TYR A 711 -1.39 2.85 -12.66
N GLY A 712 -1.87 2.60 -13.89
CA GLY A 712 -3.28 2.71 -14.22
C GLY A 712 -3.68 1.85 -15.42
N TYR A 713 -4.90 1.35 -15.37
CA TYR A 713 -5.48 0.48 -16.37
C TYR A 713 -6.91 0.89 -16.64
N ILE A 714 -7.28 0.91 -17.92
CA ILE A 714 -8.67 1.03 -18.36
C ILE A 714 -9.04 -0.28 -19.05
N TYR A 715 -10.23 -0.76 -18.72
CA TYR A 715 -10.85 -1.98 -19.25
C TYR A 715 -12.17 -1.60 -19.89
N GLU A 716 -12.32 -1.97 -21.17
CA GLU A 716 -13.58 -1.90 -21.87
C GLU A 716 -14.39 -3.16 -21.53
N VAL A 717 -15.68 -2.99 -21.28
CA VAL A 717 -16.61 -4.07 -20.94
C VAL A 717 -17.72 -4.17 -21.98
N GLU A 718 -18.45 -5.29 -21.99
CA GLU A 718 -19.57 -5.47 -22.91
C GLU A 718 -20.66 -4.41 -22.70
N ILE A 719 -21.31 -4.00 -23.78
CA ILE A 719 -22.36 -2.96 -23.78
C ILE A 719 -23.54 -3.34 -22.87
N SER A 720 -23.82 -4.64 -22.74
CA SER A 720 -24.88 -5.21 -21.90
C SER A 720 -24.62 -5.05 -20.39
N GLU A 721 -23.38 -4.81 -19.96
CA GLU A 721 -23.03 -4.79 -18.53
C GLU A 721 -23.66 -3.62 -17.79
N ASP A 722 -24.11 -3.81 -16.57
CA ASP A 722 -24.70 -2.73 -15.78
C ASP A 722 -23.62 -1.91 -15.04
N SER A 723 -23.64 -0.59 -15.19
CA SER A 723 -22.62 0.28 -14.59
C SER A 723 -22.68 0.34 -13.07
N GLU A 724 -23.87 0.20 -12.47
CA GLU A 724 -24.02 0.18 -11.01
C GLU A 724 -23.54 -1.17 -10.44
N LEU A 725 -23.87 -2.27 -11.12
CA LEU A 725 -23.38 -3.60 -10.74
C LEU A 725 -21.85 -3.71 -10.86
N LEU A 726 -21.27 -3.15 -11.92
CA LEU A 726 -19.81 -3.08 -12.08
C LEU A 726 -19.15 -2.30 -10.94
N ARG A 727 -19.73 -1.15 -10.57
CA ARG A 727 -19.24 -0.31 -9.46
C ARG A 727 -19.31 -1.08 -8.13
N LEU A 728 -20.43 -1.76 -7.87
CA LEU A 728 -20.60 -2.60 -6.68
C LEU A 728 -19.60 -3.75 -6.65
N ALA A 729 -19.35 -4.42 -7.77
CA ALA A 729 -18.38 -5.49 -7.87
C ALA A 729 -16.95 -4.99 -7.60
N LEU A 730 -16.57 -3.82 -8.11
CA LEU A 730 -15.28 -3.21 -7.84
C LEU A 730 -15.12 -2.83 -6.36
N ALA A 731 -16.15 -2.23 -5.75
CA ALA A 731 -16.16 -1.93 -4.31
C ALA A 731 -15.94 -3.21 -3.47
N ALA A 732 -16.70 -4.27 -3.78
CA ALA A 732 -16.59 -5.56 -3.08
C ALA A 732 -15.22 -6.24 -3.32
N LEU A 733 -14.63 -6.07 -4.51
CA LEU A 733 -13.28 -6.52 -4.80
C LEU A 733 -12.22 -5.80 -3.95
N MET A 734 -12.37 -4.48 -3.72
CA MET A 734 -11.47 -3.75 -2.82
C MET A 734 -11.59 -4.24 -1.38
N VAL A 735 -12.81 -4.56 -0.91
CA VAL A 735 -13.03 -5.20 0.41
C VAL A 735 -12.32 -6.54 0.51
N LEU A 736 -12.42 -7.38 -0.52
CA LEU A 736 -11.72 -8.67 -0.56
C LEU A 736 -10.20 -8.51 -0.50
N LEU A 737 -9.63 -7.57 -1.26
CA LEU A 737 -8.20 -7.26 -1.24
C LEU A 737 -7.75 -6.77 0.15
N ARG A 738 -8.54 -5.93 0.83
CA ARG A 738 -8.23 -5.50 2.19
C ARG A 738 -8.25 -6.65 3.19
N ARG A 739 -9.25 -7.54 3.09
CA ARG A 739 -9.47 -8.60 4.09
C ARG A 739 -8.56 -9.81 3.93
N LEU A 740 -8.31 -10.25 2.70
CA LEU A 740 -7.48 -11.43 2.44
C LEU A 740 -6.02 -11.07 2.18
N HIS A 741 -5.78 -9.95 1.50
CA HIS A 741 -4.44 -9.56 1.06
C HIS A 741 -3.81 -8.48 1.93
N GLY A 742 -4.58 -7.79 2.78
CA GLY A 742 -4.09 -6.72 3.66
C GLY A 742 -3.74 -5.42 2.92
N ILE A 743 -4.26 -5.25 1.71
CA ILE A 743 -4.06 -4.06 0.86
C ILE A 743 -5.00 -2.96 1.34
N ALA A 744 -4.45 -1.78 1.64
CA ALA A 744 -5.26 -0.65 2.09
C ALA A 744 -6.16 -0.11 0.97
N PHE A 745 -7.33 0.42 1.29
CA PHE A 745 -8.33 0.86 0.29
C PHE A 745 -7.79 1.96 -0.62
N GLU A 746 -6.94 2.83 -0.09
CA GLU A 746 -6.28 3.91 -0.80
C GLU A 746 -5.13 3.46 -1.72
N THR A 747 -4.77 2.16 -1.70
CA THR A 747 -3.70 1.63 -2.56
C THR A 747 -4.16 1.47 -4.01
N ILE A 748 -5.41 1.02 -4.21
CA ILE A 748 -6.00 0.79 -5.53
C ILE A 748 -7.38 1.45 -5.56
N MET A 749 -7.54 2.46 -6.40
CA MET A 749 -8.80 3.13 -6.67
C MET A 749 -9.39 2.64 -8.00
N TYR A 750 -10.71 2.76 -8.12
CA TYR A 750 -11.43 2.37 -9.33
C TYR A 750 -12.41 3.46 -9.77
N ASP A 751 -12.70 3.49 -11.06
CA ASP A 751 -13.77 4.33 -11.63
C ASP A 751 -14.61 3.51 -12.60
N VAL A 752 -15.89 3.88 -12.75
CA VAL A 752 -16.76 3.36 -13.81
C VAL A 752 -17.24 4.54 -14.66
N VAL A 753 -16.94 4.49 -15.95
CA VAL A 753 -17.23 5.56 -16.91
C VAL A 753 -18.14 5.04 -18.01
N LYS A 754 -19.22 5.79 -18.29
CA LYS A 754 -20.14 5.52 -19.41
C LYS A 754 -19.96 6.58 -20.49
N LEU A 755 -19.68 6.16 -21.72
CA LEU A 755 -19.56 7.01 -22.90
C LEU A 755 -20.51 6.53 -23.99
N GLY A 756 -21.72 7.09 -24.01
CA GLY A 756 -22.81 6.56 -24.83
C GLY A 756 -23.21 5.16 -24.36
N GLU A 757 -23.15 4.18 -25.27
CA GLU A 757 -23.40 2.76 -24.96
C GLU A 757 -22.16 2.02 -24.44
N TYR A 758 -20.97 2.58 -24.65
CA TYR A 758 -19.73 1.98 -24.20
C TYR A 758 -19.53 2.24 -22.71
N LYS A 759 -19.07 1.21 -22.01
CA LYS A 759 -18.77 1.27 -20.58
C LYS A 759 -17.33 0.84 -20.38
N TYR A 760 -16.69 1.48 -19.41
CA TYR A 760 -15.33 1.20 -19.02
C TYR A 760 -15.26 1.18 -17.51
N PHE A 761 -14.39 0.35 -16.98
CA PHE A 761 -13.88 0.58 -15.64
C PHE A 761 -12.38 0.81 -15.66
N SER A 762 -11.89 1.55 -14.68
CA SER A 762 -10.47 1.76 -14.47
C SER A 762 -10.04 1.16 -13.13
N LEU A 763 -8.79 0.72 -13.06
CA LEU A 763 -8.08 0.48 -11.81
C LEU A 763 -6.81 1.31 -11.85
N HIS A 764 -6.52 2.05 -10.79
CA HIS A 764 -5.31 2.85 -10.70
C HIS A 764 -4.80 2.95 -9.29
N GLU A 765 -3.50 3.20 -9.17
CA GLU A 765 -2.86 3.44 -7.89
C GLU A 765 -2.71 4.95 -7.69
N PRO A 766 -3.25 5.57 -6.63
CA PRO A 766 -3.02 6.98 -6.36
C PRO A 766 -1.54 7.32 -6.14
N VAL A 767 -0.80 6.35 -5.60
CA VAL A 767 0.63 6.42 -5.31
C VAL A 767 1.32 5.22 -5.95
N ALA A 768 2.43 5.43 -6.65
CA ALA A 768 3.11 4.37 -7.41
C ALA A 768 3.62 3.24 -6.51
N ALA A 769 2.89 2.13 -6.45
CA ALA A 769 3.23 0.93 -5.71
C ALA A 769 3.60 -0.25 -6.64
N GLY A 770 3.04 -0.28 -7.86
CA GLY A 770 3.17 -1.36 -8.82
C GLY A 770 2.49 -2.66 -8.36
N VAL A 771 1.46 -2.54 -7.54
CA VAL A 771 0.71 -3.65 -6.95
C VAL A 771 -0.26 -4.25 -7.96
N ILE A 772 -0.92 -3.43 -8.80
CA ILE A 772 -1.85 -3.93 -9.83
C ILE A 772 -1.13 -4.91 -10.78
N ASP A 773 0.11 -4.60 -11.18
CA ASP A 773 0.95 -5.42 -12.06
C ASP A 773 1.45 -6.69 -11.36
N ARG A 774 1.53 -6.67 -10.03
CA ARG A 774 2.10 -7.74 -9.21
C ARG A 774 1.05 -8.74 -8.71
N LEU A 775 -0.20 -8.32 -8.62
CA LEU A 775 -1.30 -9.17 -8.16
C LEU A 775 -1.48 -10.38 -9.07
N ASP A 776 -1.49 -11.57 -8.49
CA ASP A 776 -1.90 -12.78 -9.19
C ASP A 776 -3.42 -12.81 -9.31
N TRP A 777 -3.93 -12.21 -10.39
CA TRP A 777 -5.36 -12.11 -10.68
C TRP A 777 -6.05 -13.47 -10.81
N LEU A 778 -5.33 -14.56 -11.11
CA LEU A 778 -5.88 -15.92 -11.10
C LEU A 778 -6.13 -16.41 -9.67
N ASN A 779 -5.22 -16.12 -8.74
CA ASN A 779 -5.47 -16.40 -7.33
C ASN A 779 -6.56 -15.50 -6.75
N ILE A 780 -6.59 -14.21 -7.10
CA ILE A 780 -7.70 -13.31 -6.72
C ILE A 780 -9.04 -13.88 -7.20
N ARG A 781 -9.12 -14.38 -8.44
CA ARG A 781 -10.33 -15.03 -8.96
C ARG A 781 -10.77 -16.22 -8.08
N ARG A 782 -9.84 -17.07 -7.64
CA ARG A 782 -10.12 -18.21 -6.75
C ARG A 782 -10.56 -17.76 -5.36
N ASP A 783 -9.99 -16.66 -4.86
CA ASP A 783 -10.38 -16.07 -3.59
C ASP A 783 -11.82 -15.55 -3.65
N VAL A 784 -12.22 -14.90 -4.75
CA VAL A 784 -13.61 -14.45 -4.99
C VAL A 784 -14.58 -15.63 -4.95
N GLU A 785 -14.24 -16.77 -5.58
CA GLU A 785 -15.08 -17.98 -5.57
C GLU A 785 -15.35 -18.47 -4.14
N LYS A 786 -14.30 -18.48 -3.30
CA LYS A 786 -14.35 -18.98 -1.92
C LYS A 786 -14.85 -17.96 -0.90
N TYR A 787 -14.89 -16.68 -1.27
CA TYR A 787 -15.20 -15.59 -0.33
C TYR A 787 -16.61 -15.71 0.25
N VAL A 788 -16.75 -15.51 1.56
CA VAL A 788 -18.05 -15.52 2.25
C VAL A 788 -18.24 -14.15 2.88
N PHE A 789 -19.29 -13.45 2.43
CA PHE A 789 -19.63 -12.13 2.92
C PHE A 789 -20.26 -12.17 4.32
N ASP A 790 -19.93 -11.18 5.14
CA ASP A 790 -20.53 -10.92 6.45
C ASP A 790 -20.91 -9.44 6.66
N ASP A 791 -21.46 -9.10 7.83
CA ASP A 791 -21.91 -7.74 8.14
C ASP A 791 -20.78 -6.69 8.06
N LEU A 792 -19.53 -7.09 8.28
CA LEU A 792 -18.41 -6.16 8.16
C LEU A 792 -18.17 -5.78 6.69
N ASP A 793 -18.38 -6.69 5.73
CA ASP A 793 -18.26 -6.34 4.31
C ASP A 793 -19.26 -5.28 3.88
N ARG A 794 -20.50 -5.37 4.40
CA ARG A 794 -21.52 -4.35 4.17
C ARG A 794 -21.05 -2.95 4.62
N ILE A 795 -20.47 -2.88 5.82
CA ILE A 795 -19.98 -1.62 6.42
C ILE A 795 -18.77 -1.09 5.65
N LEU A 796 -17.85 -1.98 5.25
CA LEU A 796 -16.69 -1.58 4.47
C LEU A 796 -17.11 -1.05 3.09
N ILE A 797 -18.09 -1.67 2.42
CA ILE A 797 -18.63 -1.15 1.16
C ILE A 797 -19.23 0.25 1.35
N SER A 798 -19.96 0.52 2.44
CA SER A 798 -20.53 1.86 2.69
C SER A 798 -19.49 2.94 2.96
N GLU A 799 -18.31 2.58 3.48
CA GLU A 799 -17.22 3.55 3.66
C GLU A 799 -16.42 3.79 2.37
N ILE A 800 -16.37 2.80 1.47
CA ILE A 800 -15.61 2.91 0.20
C ILE A 800 -16.41 3.66 -0.86
N ASP A 801 -17.70 3.32 -1.05
CA ASP A 801 -18.51 3.87 -2.13
C ASP A 801 -20.01 3.85 -1.80
N ASP A 802 -20.56 5.04 -1.53
CA ASP A 802 -21.98 5.22 -1.20
C ASP A 802 -22.92 4.75 -2.32
N ILE A 803 -22.52 4.90 -3.59
CA ILE A 803 -23.35 4.50 -4.74
C ILE A 803 -23.39 2.98 -4.82
N ALA A 804 -22.23 2.32 -4.71
CA ALA A 804 -22.17 0.87 -4.61
C ALA A 804 -23.04 0.34 -3.47
N TYR A 805 -22.96 0.97 -2.30
CA TYR A 805 -23.79 0.60 -1.15
C TYR A 805 -25.29 0.77 -1.43
N SER A 806 -25.70 1.87 -2.07
CA SER A 806 -27.10 2.09 -2.47
C SER A 806 -27.60 1.01 -3.43
N THR A 807 -26.77 0.61 -4.40
CA THR A 807 -27.08 -0.50 -5.32
C THR A 807 -27.20 -1.81 -4.55
N LEU A 808 -26.29 -2.10 -3.61
CA LEU A 808 -26.35 -3.30 -2.76
C LEU A 808 -27.64 -3.39 -1.94
N VAL A 809 -28.09 -2.26 -1.36
CA VAL A 809 -29.37 -2.16 -0.64
C VAL A 809 -30.54 -2.44 -1.58
N SER A 810 -30.53 -1.87 -2.78
CA SER A 810 -31.57 -2.07 -3.80
C SER A 810 -31.66 -3.53 -4.26
N LEU A 811 -30.52 -4.23 -4.29
CA LEU A 811 -30.43 -5.67 -4.55
C LEU A 811 -30.76 -6.54 -3.33
N LYS A 812 -31.16 -5.93 -2.20
CA LYS A 812 -31.51 -6.62 -0.95
C LYS A 812 -30.36 -7.52 -0.46
N PHE A 813 -29.12 -7.05 -0.61
CA PHE A 813 -27.91 -7.77 -0.18
C PHE A 813 -27.74 -9.14 -0.84
N ASN A 814 -28.09 -9.27 -2.13
CA ASN A 814 -27.85 -10.50 -2.89
C ASN A 814 -26.34 -10.72 -3.17
N TRP A 815 -25.65 -11.28 -2.19
CA TRP A 815 -24.21 -11.56 -2.25
C TRP A 815 -23.80 -12.55 -3.34
N SER A 816 -24.70 -13.45 -3.74
CA SER A 816 -24.45 -14.39 -4.84
C SER A 816 -24.31 -13.64 -6.17
N LEU A 817 -25.16 -12.63 -6.40
CA LEU A 817 -25.05 -11.77 -7.58
C LEU A 817 -23.76 -10.93 -7.51
N VAL A 818 -23.47 -10.29 -6.38
CA VAL A 818 -22.24 -9.51 -6.20
C VAL A 818 -20.99 -10.34 -6.51
N LYS A 819 -20.94 -11.59 -6.01
CA LYS A 819 -19.84 -12.52 -6.31
C LYS A 819 -19.73 -12.82 -7.80
N ALA A 820 -20.85 -13.05 -8.49
CA ALA A 820 -20.85 -13.31 -9.93
C ALA A 820 -20.35 -12.10 -10.74
N GLU A 821 -20.72 -10.89 -10.34
CA GLU A 821 -20.21 -9.65 -10.94
C GLU A 821 -18.72 -9.43 -10.66
N MET A 822 -18.24 -9.74 -9.44
CA MET A 822 -16.81 -9.70 -9.10
C MET A 822 -15.99 -10.64 -9.98
N LEU A 823 -16.48 -11.87 -10.22
CA LEU A 823 -15.82 -12.81 -11.11
C LEU A 823 -15.74 -12.27 -12.54
N ARG A 824 -16.81 -11.63 -13.04
CA ARG A 824 -16.79 -10.96 -14.35
C ARG A 824 -15.76 -9.85 -14.42
N VAL A 825 -15.70 -8.96 -13.42
CA VAL A 825 -14.67 -7.90 -13.35
C VAL A 825 -13.26 -8.50 -13.41
N VAL A 826 -12.99 -9.54 -12.62
CA VAL A 826 -11.68 -10.21 -12.64
C VAL A 826 -11.41 -10.88 -13.99
N ASP A 827 -12.42 -11.47 -14.62
CA ASP A 827 -12.30 -12.06 -15.96
C ASP A 827 -12.00 -11.00 -17.04
N TYR A 828 -12.53 -9.77 -16.94
CA TYR A 828 -12.14 -8.64 -17.79
C TYR A 828 -10.69 -8.21 -17.57
N ILE A 829 -10.21 -8.23 -16.32
CA ILE A 829 -8.80 -7.93 -16.02
C ILE A 829 -7.90 -8.97 -16.66
N LEU A 830 -8.22 -10.25 -16.47
CA LEU A 830 -7.51 -11.38 -17.08
C LEU A 830 -7.63 -11.41 -18.61
N SER A 831 -8.68 -10.83 -19.20
CA SER A 831 -8.87 -10.83 -20.66
C SER A 831 -8.01 -9.79 -21.39
N LYS A 832 -7.57 -8.72 -20.71
CA LYS A 832 -6.55 -7.79 -21.25
C LYS A 832 -5.19 -8.45 -21.44
N GLU A 833 -4.93 -9.54 -20.71
CA GLU A 833 -3.79 -10.42 -20.92
C GLU A 833 -4.03 -11.48 -22.00
N LYS A 834 -5.16 -11.47 -22.70
CA LYS A 834 -5.49 -12.41 -23.79
C LYS A 834 -5.38 -11.72 -25.14
N VAL A 835 -4.97 -12.47 -26.15
CA VAL A 835 -4.86 -12.02 -27.54
C VAL A 835 -5.93 -12.72 -28.36
N ARG A 836 -6.60 -11.97 -29.24
CA ARG A 836 -7.56 -12.54 -30.19
C ARG A 836 -6.81 -13.39 -31.21
N ALA A 837 -7.17 -14.66 -31.30
CA ALA A 837 -6.63 -15.60 -32.27
C ALA A 837 -7.78 -16.18 -33.11
N VAL A 838 -7.54 -16.33 -34.41
CA VAL A 838 -8.48 -16.95 -35.35
C VAL A 838 -7.89 -18.27 -35.81
N ILE A 839 -8.70 -19.33 -35.75
CA ILE A 839 -8.40 -20.63 -36.34
C ILE A 839 -9.59 -21.05 -37.21
N GLU A 840 -9.37 -21.30 -38.51
CA GLU A 840 -10.43 -21.66 -39.48
C GLU A 840 -11.66 -20.73 -39.46
N GLY A 841 -11.48 -19.44 -39.17
CA GLY A 841 -12.58 -18.45 -39.09
C GLY A 841 -13.34 -18.41 -37.76
N VAL A 842 -12.97 -19.26 -36.79
CA VAL A 842 -13.50 -19.22 -35.42
C VAL A 842 -12.60 -18.31 -34.57
N GLU A 843 -13.17 -17.22 -34.05
CA GLU A 843 -12.47 -16.34 -33.11
C GLU A 843 -12.43 -16.96 -31.70
N THR A 844 -11.25 -16.98 -31.10
CA THR A 844 -11.05 -17.38 -29.71
C THR A 844 -10.07 -16.44 -28.99
N LEU A 845 -10.23 -16.32 -27.68
CA LEU A 845 -9.32 -15.54 -26.82
C LEU A 845 -8.33 -16.50 -26.19
N ILE A 846 -7.06 -16.39 -26.55
CA ILE A 846 -5.99 -17.18 -25.94
C ILE A 846 -5.17 -16.31 -24.98
N PRO A 847 -4.61 -16.88 -23.90
CA PRO A 847 -3.62 -16.16 -23.08
C PRO A 847 -2.51 -15.58 -23.95
N ARG A 848 -2.04 -14.38 -23.64
CA ARG A 848 -0.87 -13.80 -24.30
C ARG A 848 0.32 -14.74 -24.10
N PRO A 849 1.08 -15.06 -25.17
CA PRO A 849 2.30 -15.82 -25.02
C PRO A 849 3.19 -15.21 -23.93
N SER A 850 3.65 -16.05 -22.99
CA SER A 850 4.46 -15.65 -21.85
C SER A 850 5.23 -16.85 -21.29
N PRO A 851 6.51 -16.69 -20.89
CA PRO A 851 7.29 -17.73 -20.20
C PRO A 851 6.66 -18.22 -18.89
N ALA A 852 5.81 -17.40 -18.25
CA ALA A 852 5.08 -17.78 -17.04
C ALA A 852 4.13 -18.97 -17.27
N LEU A 853 3.73 -19.23 -18.52
CA LEU A 853 2.88 -20.37 -18.88
C LEU A 853 3.64 -21.72 -18.88
N LYS A 854 4.97 -21.70 -18.60
CA LYS A 854 5.83 -22.89 -18.50
C LYS A 854 5.64 -23.84 -19.69
N THR A 855 5.55 -23.27 -20.87
CA THR A 855 5.34 -23.96 -22.13
C THR A 855 6.47 -23.59 -23.08
N LEU A 856 7.05 -24.57 -23.76
CA LEU A 856 8.17 -24.39 -24.69
C LEU A 856 7.84 -25.13 -25.97
N SER A 857 7.71 -24.44 -27.09
CA SER A 857 7.54 -25.10 -28.38
C SER A 857 8.88 -25.31 -29.06
N LEU A 858 9.04 -26.43 -29.74
CA LEU A 858 10.25 -26.78 -30.50
C LEU A 858 9.89 -27.02 -31.97
N SER A 859 10.68 -26.43 -32.87
CA SER A 859 10.65 -26.66 -34.31
C SER A 859 12.00 -27.17 -34.75
N VAL A 860 11.99 -28.28 -35.50
CA VAL A 860 13.19 -28.96 -36.00
C VAL A 860 13.07 -29.13 -37.51
N ILE A 861 14.14 -28.83 -38.23
CA ILE A 861 14.30 -29.16 -39.64
C ILE A 861 15.67 -29.81 -39.77
N SER A 862 15.69 -31.05 -40.25
CA SER A 862 16.92 -31.78 -40.56
C SER A 862 16.79 -32.39 -41.94
N GLU A 863 17.62 -31.95 -42.89
CA GLU A 863 17.53 -32.38 -44.28
C GLU A 863 18.91 -32.72 -44.82
N ILE A 864 19.06 -33.88 -45.45
CA ILE A 864 20.29 -34.26 -46.14
C ILE A 864 20.25 -33.64 -47.53
N LEU A 865 21.14 -32.69 -47.78
CA LEU A 865 21.34 -32.08 -49.08
C LEU A 865 22.27 -32.97 -49.91
N ASP A 866 21.90 -33.18 -51.18
CA ASP A 866 22.69 -33.97 -52.14
C ASP A 866 22.95 -35.42 -51.68
N GLU A 867 21.89 -36.17 -51.37
CA GLU A 867 21.98 -37.59 -50.96
C GLU A 867 22.80 -38.47 -51.92
N ASP A 868 22.75 -38.19 -53.23
CA ASP A 868 23.49 -38.93 -54.27
C ASP A 868 24.95 -38.47 -54.46
N SER A 869 25.41 -37.46 -53.71
CA SER A 869 26.78 -36.94 -53.82
C SER A 869 27.76 -37.73 -52.97
N LEU A 870 29.02 -37.81 -53.41
CA LEU A 870 30.14 -38.37 -52.61
C LEU A 870 30.42 -37.59 -51.31
N SER A 871 29.84 -36.40 -51.14
CA SER A 871 29.94 -35.54 -49.95
C SER A 871 28.58 -34.88 -49.64
N PRO A 872 27.64 -35.65 -49.06
CA PRO A 872 26.34 -35.13 -48.66
C PRO A 872 26.50 -34.20 -47.45
N SER A 873 25.61 -33.22 -47.32
CA SER A 873 25.63 -32.26 -46.22
C SER A 873 24.30 -32.25 -45.49
N LEU A 874 24.31 -32.40 -44.17
CA LEU A 874 23.14 -32.30 -43.32
C LEU A 874 22.91 -30.84 -42.94
N LEU A 875 21.78 -30.30 -43.37
CA LEU A 875 21.26 -29.04 -42.88
C LEU A 875 20.45 -29.32 -41.61
N VAL A 876 20.78 -28.66 -40.50
CA VAL A 876 19.99 -28.68 -39.27
C VAL A 876 19.61 -27.26 -38.89
N ALA A 877 18.30 -27.02 -38.78
CA ALA A 877 17.72 -25.81 -38.21
C ALA A 877 16.88 -26.17 -36.99
N LEU A 878 17.16 -25.52 -35.87
CA LEU A 878 16.41 -25.69 -34.62
C LEU A 878 15.90 -24.33 -34.16
N ALA A 879 14.68 -24.28 -33.67
CA ALA A 879 14.20 -23.12 -32.94
C ALA A 879 13.27 -23.51 -31.81
N TYR A 880 13.32 -22.75 -30.72
CA TYR A 880 12.33 -22.83 -29.66
C TYR A 880 11.67 -21.47 -29.43
N TYR A 881 10.45 -21.51 -28.88
CA TYR A 881 9.76 -20.33 -28.37
C TYR A 881 9.09 -20.65 -27.03
N ASP A 882 9.37 -19.84 -26.02
CA ASP A 882 8.88 -20.04 -24.64
C ASP A 882 7.73 -19.08 -24.26
N GLY A 883 7.20 -18.34 -25.21
CA GLY A 883 6.17 -17.33 -24.98
C GLY A 883 6.73 -15.91 -24.83
N GLY A 884 8.03 -15.74 -24.59
CA GLY A 884 8.68 -14.42 -24.55
C GLY A 884 9.80 -14.29 -25.57
N VAL A 885 10.70 -15.27 -25.60
CA VAL A 885 11.93 -15.25 -26.40
C VAL A 885 11.90 -16.36 -27.44
N SER A 886 12.32 -16.02 -28.66
CA SER A 886 12.61 -17.00 -29.72
C SER A 886 14.12 -17.16 -29.87
N ARG A 887 14.60 -18.40 -29.87
CA ARG A 887 16.00 -18.72 -30.18
C ARG A 887 16.02 -19.67 -31.37
N ALA A 888 16.84 -19.38 -32.38
CA ALA A 888 17.02 -20.24 -33.55
C ALA A 888 18.49 -20.40 -33.91
N VAL A 889 18.89 -21.60 -34.32
CA VAL A 889 20.25 -21.95 -34.78
C VAL A 889 20.15 -22.75 -36.06
N VAL A 890 21.08 -22.53 -36.99
CA VAL A 890 21.14 -23.24 -38.27
C VAL A 890 22.60 -23.57 -38.58
N GLU A 891 22.89 -24.83 -38.86
CA GLU A 891 24.22 -25.28 -39.27
C GLU A 891 24.15 -26.29 -40.41
N LEU A 892 25.26 -26.37 -41.15
CA LEU A 892 25.48 -27.35 -42.22
C LEU A 892 26.71 -28.19 -41.87
N TYR A 893 26.57 -29.50 -41.77
CA TYR A 893 27.67 -30.40 -41.42
C TYR A 893 27.48 -31.81 -42.01
N PRO A 894 28.52 -32.65 -42.12
CA PRO A 894 28.37 -33.98 -42.73
C PRO A 894 27.40 -34.90 -41.97
N PRO A 895 26.51 -35.67 -42.66
CA PRO A 895 25.57 -36.61 -42.04
C PRO A 895 26.26 -37.91 -41.58
N ILE A 896 27.35 -37.81 -40.84
CA ILE A 896 28.12 -38.97 -40.38
C ILE A 896 27.51 -39.47 -39.07
N PRO A 897 27.06 -40.74 -38.99
CA PRO A 897 26.63 -41.33 -37.74
C PRO A 897 27.74 -41.24 -36.69
N TYR A 898 27.38 -40.94 -35.44
CA TYR A 898 28.31 -40.85 -34.29
C TYR A 898 29.27 -39.65 -34.26
N VAL A 899 29.28 -38.78 -35.27
CA VAL A 899 30.00 -37.51 -35.21
C VAL A 899 29.21 -36.49 -34.38
N LYS A 900 29.89 -35.80 -33.46
CA LYS A 900 29.27 -34.77 -32.62
C LYS A 900 28.80 -33.59 -33.48
N PRO A 901 27.56 -33.10 -33.29
CA PRO A 901 27.10 -31.87 -33.93
C PRO A 901 28.01 -30.67 -33.61
N PRO A 902 28.00 -29.63 -34.45
CA PRO A 902 28.70 -28.37 -34.17
C PRO A 902 28.28 -27.77 -32.81
N GLN A 903 29.18 -27.02 -32.16
CA GLN A 903 28.93 -26.43 -30.84
C GLN A 903 27.61 -25.63 -30.75
N PRO A 904 27.24 -24.78 -31.72
CA PRO A 904 25.97 -24.05 -31.65
C PRO A 904 24.73 -24.95 -31.55
N ILE A 905 24.77 -26.14 -32.13
CA ILE A 905 23.68 -27.13 -32.08
C ILE A 905 23.65 -27.82 -30.71
N LEU A 906 24.81 -28.12 -30.13
CA LEU A 906 24.94 -28.74 -28.80
C LEU A 906 24.56 -27.77 -27.67
N GLU A 907 24.93 -26.50 -27.79
CA GLU A 907 24.52 -25.44 -26.86
C GLU A 907 23.01 -25.28 -26.86
N PHE A 908 22.40 -25.24 -28.06
CA PHE A 908 20.94 -25.20 -28.19
C PHE A 908 20.26 -26.42 -27.56
N GLU A 909 20.76 -27.64 -27.78
CA GLU A 909 20.22 -28.85 -27.15
C GLU A 909 20.27 -28.74 -25.61
N ARG A 910 21.36 -28.22 -25.05
CA ARG A 910 21.51 -28.00 -23.61
C ARG A 910 20.53 -26.96 -23.07
N GLU A 911 20.42 -25.80 -23.73
CA GLU A 911 19.49 -24.73 -23.34
C GLU A 911 18.04 -25.24 -23.25
N VAL A 912 17.59 -26.01 -24.25
CA VAL A 912 16.24 -26.60 -24.25
C VAL A 912 16.08 -27.60 -23.11
N MET A 913 17.08 -28.46 -22.89
CA MET A 913 17.04 -29.44 -21.79
C MET A 913 17.04 -28.76 -20.42
N ASP A 914 17.78 -27.66 -20.24
CA ASP A 914 17.81 -26.92 -18.98
C ASP A 914 16.44 -26.30 -18.67
N LYS A 915 15.77 -25.74 -19.67
CA LYS A 915 14.39 -25.24 -19.54
C LYS A 915 13.41 -26.35 -19.13
N ILE A 916 13.55 -27.55 -19.69
CA ILE A 916 12.63 -28.66 -19.40
C ILE A 916 12.89 -29.28 -18.02
N LEU A 917 14.16 -29.49 -17.67
CA LEU A 917 14.55 -30.23 -16.47
C LEU A 917 14.67 -29.37 -15.22
N TYR A 918 15.20 -28.14 -15.33
CA TYR A 918 15.43 -27.25 -14.19
C TYR A 918 14.37 -26.16 -14.06
N GLU A 919 13.85 -25.65 -15.18
CA GLU A 919 12.82 -24.60 -15.15
C GLU A 919 11.38 -25.13 -15.28
N ASP A 920 11.21 -26.46 -15.39
CA ASP A 920 9.94 -27.21 -15.45
C ASP A 920 9.00 -26.83 -16.61
N PHE A 921 9.58 -26.56 -17.79
CA PHE A 921 8.79 -26.31 -19.00
C PHE A 921 8.20 -27.59 -19.60
N LYS A 922 6.96 -27.50 -20.09
CA LYS A 922 6.34 -28.53 -20.95
C LYS A 922 6.74 -28.32 -22.41
N LEU A 923 7.20 -29.38 -23.07
CA LEU A 923 7.66 -29.34 -24.45
C LEU A 923 6.49 -29.57 -25.41
N VAL A 924 6.28 -28.65 -26.36
CA VAL A 924 5.27 -28.74 -27.41
C VAL A 924 5.97 -29.02 -28.75
N VAL A 925 5.51 -30.05 -29.45
CA VAL A 925 6.01 -30.43 -30.78
C VAL A 925 4.86 -30.61 -31.76
N GLU A 926 5.12 -30.35 -33.05
CA GLU A 926 4.13 -30.46 -34.12
C GLU A 926 3.66 -31.91 -34.32
N ASP A 927 4.61 -32.82 -34.48
CA ASP A 927 4.41 -34.26 -34.62
C ASP A 927 5.60 -34.96 -33.95
N ARG A 928 5.34 -35.70 -32.87
CA ARG A 928 6.36 -36.34 -32.04
C ARG A 928 7.19 -37.35 -32.83
N ALA A 929 6.56 -38.13 -33.71
CA ALA A 929 7.26 -39.16 -34.48
C ALA A 929 8.18 -38.52 -35.53
N MET A 930 7.72 -37.46 -36.19
CA MET A 930 8.51 -36.71 -37.17
C MET A 930 9.70 -36.01 -36.50
N VAL A 931 9.45 -35.26 -35.41
CA VAL A 931 10.51 -34.54 -34.69
C VAL A 931 11.55 -35.50 -34.13
N LEU A 932 11.14 -36.66 -33.62
CA LEU A 932 12.06 -37.69 -33.16
C LEU A 932 12.98 -38.19 -34.29
N LYS A 933 12.43 -38.44 -35.49
CA LYS A 933 13.22 -38.82 -36.67
C LYS A 933 14.24 -37.72 -37.00
N GLN A 934 13.83 -36.47 -36.99
CA GLN A 934 14.70 -35.34 -37.33
C GLN A 934 15.83 -35.11 -36.31
N LEU A 935 15.53 -35.22 -35.01
CA LEU A 935 16.54 -35.12 -33.96
C LEU A 935 17.58 -36.26 -34.06
N ARG A 936 17.15 -37.48 -34.40
CA ARG A 936 18.05 -38.60 -34.67
C ARG A 936 18.94 -38.35 -35.88
N THR A 937 18.38 -37.82 -36.98
CA THR A 937 19.16 -37.39 -38.15
C THR A 937 20.20 -36.33 -37.77
N ALA A 938 19.84 -35.40 -36.89
CA ALA A 938 20.73 -34.36 -36.35
C ALA A 938 21.70 -34.84 -35.26
N ASN A 939 21.77 -36.15 -34.94
CA ASN A 939 22.58 -36.71 -33.86
C ASN A 939 22.32 -36.09 -32.46
N LEU A 940 21.13 -35.53 -32.20
CA LEU A 940 20.74 -34.90 -30.93
C LEU A 940 20.11 -35.93 -29.98
N ARG A 941 20.96 -36.65 -29.25
CA ARG A 941 20.55 -37.84 -28.48
C ARG A 941 19.82 -37.52 -27.17
N LEU A 942 20.11 -36.38 -26.54
CA LEU A 942 19.50 -36.03 -25.25
C LEU A 942 18.04 -35.67 -25.45
N LEU A 943 17.76 -34.78 -26.42
CA LEU A 943 16.39 -34.41 -26.77
C LEU A 943 15.61 -35.58 -27.36
N ALA A 944 16.22 -36.38 -28.24
CA ALA A 944 15.56 -37.57 -28.78
C ALA A 944 15.21 -38.59 -27.68
N GLY A 945 16.13 -38.83 -26.74
CA GLY A 945 15.90 -39.73 -25.61
C GLY A 945 14.81 -39.24 -24.64
N PHE A 946 14.74 -37.92 -24.40
CA PHE A 946 13.66 -37.30 -23.63
C PHE A 946 12.30 -37.46 -24.33
N LEU A 947 12.25 -37.15 -25.62
CA LEU A 947 11.04 -37.30 -26.44
C LEU A 947 10.55 -38.74 -26.54
N GLU A 948 11.42 -39.75 -26.42
CA GLU A 948 11.02 -41.16 -26.38
C GLU A 948 10.42 -41.58 -25.04
N LYS A 949 11.04 -41.18 -23.92
CA LYS A 949 10.73 -41.73 -22.59
C LYS A 949 9.63 -40.99 -21.84
N GLU A 950 9.48 -39.68 -22.04
CA GLU A 950 8.65 -38.83 -21.17
C GLU A 950 7.36 -38.34 -21.87
N SER A 951 6.30 -39.15 -21.82
CA SER A 951 4.99 -38.78 -22.40
C SER A 951 4.24 -37.70 -21.59
N GLY A 952 4.48 -37.58 -20.28
CA GLY A 952 3.75 -36.65 -19.42
C GLY A 952 4.16 -35.17 -19.55
N LYS A 953 5.36 -34.90 -20.07
CA LYS A 953 5.93 -33.55 -20.25
C LYS A 953 5.98 -33.09 -21.71
N VAL A 954 5.62 -33.95 -22.66
CA VAL A 954 5.58 -33.65 -24.10
C VAL A 954 4.14 -33.55 -24.57
N VAL A 955 3.85 -32.52 -25.35
CA VAL A 955 2.56 -32.29 -25.99
C VAL A 955 2.73 -32.43 -27.50
N ASP A 956 2.07 -33.42 -28.08
CA ASP A 956 1.93 -33.58 -29.53
C ASP A 956 0.71 -32.80 -30.02
N LEU A 957 0.93 -31.84 -30.93
CA LEU A 957 -0.14 -31.00 -31.47
C LEU A 957 -1.04 -31.76 -32.45
N ARG A 958 -0.47 -32.65 -33.26
CA ARG A 958 -1.22 -33.44 -34.26
C ARG A 958 -2.18 -34.41 -33.58
N GLU A 959 -1.73 -35.06 -32.51
CA GLU A 959 -2.57 -35.92 -31.67
C GLU A 959 -3.72 -35.12 -31.04
N LYS A 960 -3.41 -34.01 -30.35
CA LYS A 960 -4.42 -33.14 -29.73
C LYS A 960 -5.43 -32.54 -30.71
N ALA A 961 -4.98 -32.19 -31.91
CA ALA A 961 -5.86 -31.69 -32.95
C ALA A 961 -6.80 -32.77 -33.50
N ALA A 962 -6.30 -34.00 -33.64
CA ALA A 962 -7.09 -35.15 -34.06
C ALA A 962 -8.20 -35.45 -33.05
N ASP A 963 -7.90 -35.42 -31.75
CA ASP A 963 -8.90 -35.57 -30.67
C ASP A 963 -10.02 -34.53 -30.76
N LEU A 964 -9.70 -33.33 -31.24
CA LEU A 964 -10.64 -32.22 -31.37
C LEU A 964 -11.33 -32.14 -32.74
N SER A 965 -10.98 -33.02 -33.69
CA SER A 965 -11.45 -33.03 -35.08
C SER A 965 -11.12 -31.75 -35.88
N ILE A 966 -9.97 -31.13 -35.61
CA ILE A 966 -9.49 -29.90 -36.28
C ILE A 966 -8.47 -30.30 -37.36
N LYS A 967 -8.75 -30.05 -38.65
CA LYS A 967 -7.81 -30.34 -39.76
C LYS A 967 -8.00 -29.39 -40.96
N PRO A 968 -6.91 -28.79 -41.51
CA PRO A 968 -5.49 -28.89 -41.12
C PRO A 968 -4.96 -27.67 -40.32
N LEU A 969 -4.14 -27.92 -39.28
CA LEU A 969 -3.36 -26.89 -38.59
C LEU A 969 -2.11 -26.55 -39.38
N THR A 970 -2.15 -25.47 -40.16
CA THR A 970 -0.94 -24.89 -40.76
C THR A 970 -0.56 -23.59 -40.05
N PRO A 971 0.72 -23.19 -39.98
CA PRO A 971 1.12 -21.88 -39.49
C PRO A 971 0.35 -20.72 -40.17
N GLU A 972 -0.07 -20.91 -41.42
CA GLU A 972 -0.84 -19.94 -42.21
C GLU A 972 -2.32 -19.86 -41.81
N SER A 973 -2.87 -20.93 -41.21
CA SER A 973 -4.25 -20.99 -40.70
C SER A 973 -4.44 -20.27 -39.36
N LEU A 974 -3.34 -19.86 -38.72
CA LEU A 974 -3.30 -19.24 -37.41
C LEU A 974 -3.03 -17.74 -37.56
N MET A 975 -4.06 -16.90 -37.39
CA MET A 975 -3.90 -15.45 -37.37
C MET A 975 -4.04 -14.90 -35.96
N ILE A 976 -3.01 -14.19 -35.50
CA ILE A 976 -3.05 -13.31 -34.33
C ILE A 976 -3.24 -11.88 -34.82
N GLY A 977 -4.16 -11.14 -34.21
CA GLY A 977 -4.36 -9.72 -34.52
C GLY A 977 -3.04 -8.92 -34.42
N GLU A 978 -2.77 -8.15 -35.48
CA GLU A 978 -1.64 -7.21 -35.66
C GLU A 978 -0.20 -7.78 -35.78
N GLU A 979 0.07 -8.64 -36.77
CA GLU A 979 1.47 -8.86 -37.21
C GLU A 979 1.79 -8.08 -38.50
N LYS A 980 2.70 -7.10 -38.35
CA LYS A 980 3.35 -6.33 -39.43
C LYS A 980 4.74 -6.89 -39.82
N GLU A 981 5.03 -8.17 -39.57
CA GLU A 981 6.26 -8.78 -40.10
C GLU A 981 6.08 -9.20 -41.56
N ALA A 982 7.10 -8.95 -42.40
CA ALA A 982 7.10 -9.38 -43.79
C ALA A 982 6.95 -10.91 -43.87
N ARG A 983 5.95 -11.40 -44.63
CA ARG A 983 5.75 -12.83 -44.87
C ARG A 983 7.00 -13.40 -45.58
N ILE A 984 7.62 -14.41 -44.96
CA ILE A 984 8.54 -15.32 -45.65
C ILE A 984 7.67 -16.39 -46.28
N GLU A 985 7.66 -16.45 -47.60
CA GLU A 985 6.88 -17.43 -48.36
C GLU A 985 7.65 -18.76 -48.42
N PRO A 986 6.98 -19.93 -48.46
CA PRO A 986 7.65 -21.23 -48.63
C PRO A 986 8.58 -21.30 -49.85
N ALA A 987 8.29 -20.51 -50.89
CA ALA A 987 9.13 -20.36 -52.07
C ALA A 987 10.52 -19.75 -51.76
N ASP A 988 10.61 -18.84 -50.79
CA ASP A 988 11.87 -18.22 -50.38
C ASP A 988 12.80 -19.26 -49.72
N ILE A 989 12.22 -20.19 -48.95
CA ILE A 989 12.96 -21.28 -48.32
C ILE A 989 13.41 -22.31 -49.36
N GLN A 990 12.57 -22.64 -50.34
CA GLN A 990 12.98 -23.51 -51.45
C GLN A 990 14.16 -22.93 -52.24
N LEU A 991 14.16 -21.63 -52.51
CA LEU A 991 15.26 -20.94 -53.20
C LEU A 991 16.54 -20.99 -52.36
N VAL A 992 16.44 -20.68 -51.06
CA VAL A 992 17.58 -20.73 -50.13
C VAL A 992 18.15 -22.15 -50.01
N LEU A 993 17.31 -23.18 -49.96
CA LEU A 993 17.76 -24.57 -49.90
C LEU A 993 18.44 -25.01 -51.20
N LYS A 994 17.92 -24.58 -52.36
CA LYS A 994 18.55 -24.84 -53.66
C LYS A 994 19.93 -24.20 -53.75
N GLU A 995 20.06 -22.94 -53.34
CA GLU A 995 21.36 -22.26 -53.33
C GLU A 995 22.33 -22.86 -52.30
N ALA A 996 21.85 -23.27 -51.12
CA ALA A 996 22.67 -23.94 -50.11
C ALA A 996 23.20 -25.28 -50.63
N ARG A 997 22.38 -26.00 -51.40
CA ARG A 997 22.75 -27.24 -52.10
C ARG A 997 23.82 -26.99 -53.16
N GLU A 998 23.62 -26.02 -54.05
CA GLU A 998 24.58 -25.66 -55.11
C GLU A 998 25.94 -25.21 -54.55
N LYS A 999 25.93 -24.41 -53.48
CA LYS A 999 27.14 -23.81 -52.90
C LYS A 999 27.82 -24.68 -51.83
N LYS A 1000 27.15 -25.74 -51.34
CA LYS A 1000 27.58 -26.57 -50.20
C LYS A 1000 28.00 -25.79 -48.95
N GLN A 1001 27.44 -24.60 -48.76
CA GLN A 1001 27.70 -23.71 -47.63
C GLN A 1001 26.50 -22.80 -47.37
N LEU A 1002 26.42 -22.26 -46.15
CA LEU A 1002 25.38 -21.29 -45.77
C LEU A 1002 25.99 -19.90 -45.66
N THR A 1003 25.53 -18.98 -46.51
CA THR A 1003 25.83 -17.55 -46.32
C THR A 1003 25.03 -16.98 -45.14
N GLU A 1004 25.45 -15.83 -44.61
CA GLU A 1004 24.76 -15.18 -43.49
C GLU A 1004 23.30 -14.84 -43.83
N GLY A 1005 23.03 -14.42 -45.07
CA GLY A 1005 21.67 -14.19 -45.56
C GLY A 1005 20.80 -15.46 -45.54
N MET A 1006 21.34 -16.60 -45.97
CA MET A 1006 20.64 -17.89 -45.93
C MET A 1006 20.36 -18.33 -44.49
N ARG A 1007 21.35 -18.20 -43.60
CA ARG A 1007 21.21 -18.51 -42.17
C ARG A 1007 20.07 -17.70 -41.55
N ASN A 1008 20.06 -16.38 -41.79
CA ASN A 1008 19.02 -15.49 -41.27
C ASN A 1008 17.62 -15.87 -41.78
N THR A 1009 17.48 -16.19 -43.07
CA THR A 1009 16.17 -16.58 -43.63
C THR A 1009 15.65 -17.88 -43.02
N ILE A 1010 16.51 -18.92 -42.91
CA ILE A 1010 16.13 -20.22 -42.32
C ILE A 1010 15.84 -20.07 -40.81
N GLN A 1011 16.62 -19.26 -40.08
CA GLN A 1011 16.40 -18.99 -38.66
C GLN A 1011 15.04 -18.31 -38.42
N ARG A 1012 14.72 -17.26 -39.18
CA ARG A 1012 13.43 -16.55 -39.06
C ARG A 1012 12.26 -17.47 -39.37
N PHE A 1013 12.37 -18.30 -40.41
CA PHE A 1013 11.35 -19.29 -40.75
C PHE A 1013 11.14 -20.33 -39.63
N THR A 1014 12.22 -20.90 -39.11
CA THR A 1014 12.15 -21.92 -38.06
C THR A 1014 11.64 -21.35 -36.74
N ALA A 1015 12.05 -20.12 -36.37
CA ALA A 1015 11.53 -19.40 -35.20
C ALA A 1015 10.03 -19.10 -35.32
N ARG A 1016 9.56 -18.69 -36.52
CA ARG A 1016 8.14 -18.48 -36.80
C ARG A 1016 7.33 -19.76 -36.64
N ARG A 1017 7.85 -20.91 -37.10
CA ARG A 1017 7.21 -22.22 -36.89
C ARG A 1017 7.11 -22.59 -35.41
N ALA A 1018 8.19 -22.42 -34.63
CA ALA A 1018 8.15 -22.65 -33.20
C ALA A 1018 7.07 -21.77 -32.53
N ARG A 1019 7.02 -20.48 -32.87
CA ARG A 1019 5.98 -19.57 -32.35
C ARG A 1019 4.57 -19.99 -32.75
N ALA A 1020 4.35 -20.40 -34.00
CA ALA A 1020 3.07 -20.90 -34.47
C ALA A 1020 2.61 -22.16 -33.70
N ASN A 1021 3.52 -23.11 -33.45
CA ASN A 1021 3.24 -24.31 -32.66
C ASN A 1021 2.84 -23.97 -31.21
N TYR A 1022 3.48 -22.96 -30.62
CA TYR A 1022 3.12 -22.47 -29.29
C TYR A 1022 1.69 -21.90 -29.26
N ILE A 1023 1.36 -21.08 -30.26
CA ILE A 1023 0.03 -20.46 -30.38
C ILE A 1023 -1.03 -21.52 -30.60
N ALA A 1024 -0.77 -22.48 -31.50
CA ALA A 1024 -1.63 -23.63 -31.73
C ALA A 1024 -1.93 -24.40 -30.44
N HIS A 1025 -0.91 -24.62 -29.61
CA HIS A 1025 -1.10 -25.26 -28.30
C HIS A 1025 -2.09 -24.50 -27.42
N LEU A 1026 -1.95 -23.17 -27.32
CA LEU A 1026 -2.84 -22.34 -26.51
C LEU A 1026 -4.27 -22.36 -27.02
N ILE A 1027 -4.46 -22.32 -28.34
CA ILE A 1027 -5.78 -22.42 -28.98
C ILE A 1027 -6.42 -23.77 -28.68
N LEU A 1028 -5.71 -24.88 -28.92
CA LEU A 1028 -6.24 -26.22 -28.69
C LEU A 1028 -6.58 -26.46 -27.21
N LYS A 1029 -5.79 -25.89 -26.28
CA LYS A 1029 -6.07 -25.93 -24.84
C LYS A 1029 -7.37 -25.22 -24.49
N GLU A 1030 -7.62 -24.05 -25.08
CA GLU A 1030 -8.86 -23.27 -24.85
C GLU A 1030 -10.08 -23.91 -25.51
N VAL A 1031 -9.93 -24.50 -26.71
CA VAL A 1031 -11.02 -25.23 -27.37
C VAL A 1031 -11.39 -26.49 -26.58
N SER A 1032 -10.39 -27.20 -26.04
CA SER A 1032 -10.60 -28.37 -25.17
C SER A 1032 -11.32 -28.02 -23.87
N SER A 1033 -10.97 -26.91 -23.21
CA SER A 1033 -11.64 -26.46 -21.98
C SER A 1033 -13.13 -26.15 -22.22
N ARG A 1034 -13.46 -25.46 -23.32
CA ARG A 1034 -14.85 -25.16 -23.70
C ARG A 1034 -15.69 -26.40 -24.00
N LYS A 1035 -15.15 -27.39 -24.72
CA LYS A 1035 -15.85 -28.67 -24.95
C LYS A 1035 -16.11 -29.41 -23.62
N SER A 1036 -15.14 -29.41 -22.71
CA SER A 1036 -15.31 -30.06 -21.40
C SER A 1036 -16.39 -29.42 -20.52
N VAL A 1037 -16.58 -28.10 -20.62
CA VAL A 1037 -17.64 -27.36 -19.91
C VAL A 1037 -19.02 -27.63 -20.54
N ALA A 1038 -19.09 -27.71 -21.86
CA ALA A 1038 -20.32 -28.04 -22.59
C ALA A 1038 -20.78 -29.50 -22.42
N ASP A 1039 -19.84 -30.44 -22.25
CA ASP A 1039 -20.19 -31.84 -21.96
C ASP A 1039 -20.60 -32.04 -20.49
N ARG A 1040 -20.00 -31.30 -19.54
CA ARG A 1040 -20.44 -31.31 -18.14
C ARG A 1040 -21.85 -30.76 -17.95
N SER A 1041 -22.21 -29.69 -18.65
CA SER A 1041 -23.58 -29.13 -18.62
C SER A 1041 -24.63 -30.05 -19.26
N ARG A 1042 -24.23 -30.93 -20.19
CA ARG A 1042 -25.10 -31.97 -20.76
C ARG A 1042 -25.20 -33.25 -19.92
N SER A 1043 -24.20 -33.54 -19.10
CA SER A 1043 -24.15 -34.76 -18.26
C SER A 1043 -24.94 -34.68 -16.95
N GLY A 1044 -25.52 -33.52 -16.61
CA GLY A 1044 -26.43 -33.40 -15.46
C GLY A 1044 -25.82 -33.67 -14.08
N VAL A 1045 -24.49 -33.66 -13.95
CA VAL A 1045 -23.80 -33.76 -12.65
C VAL A 1045 -23.30 -32.35 -12.28
N ILE A 1046 -24.09 -31.66 -11.46
CA ILE A 1046 -23.74 -30.41 -10.76
C ILE A 1046 -23.23 -30.76 -9.37
#